data_AF-A0ABD3MYK3-F1
#
_entry.id   AF-A0ABD3MYK3-F1
#
_cell.length_a   1.000
_cell.length_b   1.000
_cell.length_c   1.000
_cell.angle_alpha   90.00
_cell.angle_beta   90.00
_cell.angle_gamma   90.00
#
_symmetry.space_group_name_H-M   'P 1'
#
loop_
_entity.id
_entity.type
_entity.pdbx_description
1 polymer ?
#
loop_
_entity_poly.entity_id
_entity_poly.type
_entity_poly.pdbx_seq_one_letter_code
_entity_poly.pdbx_strand_id
1 'polypeptide(L)'
;MKASPAAASALLAAMMLVIGTTAEECVTGGFLLEFNGQCTPEAIIAAYESQVFHAPGGISPSCAIDAETDLLSKLSASGSTLQSLCDTVYANQEVVPFSNAAKRGTDMQFEQMFFNGRTDWQEEVETLYDDYGRVASTTATAILADDAEAVRVFFESVAQGRRVSWPGDQLPNFANTMGVTDTAGAPTCVTNAAMCCWPKDRQANDGNGNCAKPYDTNCVDKDVADNTDLCYVSNDRGTESTGYNSELGFTAFPNDNADGEGAIHCHGFAWSNDANDGSARYKANNLFFVSMYDHMHNRGYVENVPGAPMCACVEQMPTVTRSDCTQINLTETITIEYDSSTGLFVPKLTAVKVAFAACQGINNRNNDLWAYMARLYYQGDITPQQFGVAGRIITNESTCGTSTTKYQLNKIALTTGYDHDVSTWTNVAGREALKLRETYGHRAFVKSLTPDATAGHYGIIYRACASCTKTHMKIYYRRLTPIPETFNLLSNILYDRNNGAGQNVWNADFSLHSTYADAIAGANAWKCPGGVYNYDQTFYGECSPSGTRVSGQRSLFHPGWDSEKVDVAYYVNKAEDAATSLLIESTTTIGPGQWANYGAGIALENPTDRTMYMNAAGSDIWGNADDFSYWSETKSDDHRNIIVRVSGLSSMYNTAPVSWSKSGIMIRSTLEPGSPHYSVFLTGTQGVCTQGRMTLNGNPSHWNCVNIGAKTAWLKVEKRGNIFYSFAGAETVVGGGPSTITWTPIPWTTQTIPAFAVGQSYQVGLAVSSASYYPLEATFTNYDSQMATLPPTPAPSSTPTRVPTSTPTSAPSRLPTAKPTLAPSRLPTSKPTTAPSSKPTSKPTTAPSSKPTSAPSKKPTTKPTTAGAAQTFAPTTSKPTTSKPTTAKPTTAKPV
;
A
#
# COMPACT_ATOMS: atom_id res chain seq x y z
N MET A 1 -33.06 -17.86 -8.75
CA MET A 1 -33.76 -18.16 -7.49
C MET A 1 -32.71 -18.48 -6.44
N LYS A 2 -32.76 -17.91 -5.23
CA LYS A 2 -31.83 -18.24 -4.13
C LYS A 2 -32.44 -19.34 -3.27
N ALA A 3 -31.64 -20.34 -2.87
CA ALA A 3 -32.00 -21.25 -1.79
C ALA A 3 -31.71 -20.59 -0.43
N SER A 4 -32.46 -20.95 0.61
CA SER A 4 -32.33 -20.38 1.96
C SER A 4 -31.28 -21.13 2.79
N PRO A 5 -30.50 -20.46 3.68
CA PRO A 5 -29.54 -21.12 4.57
C PRO A 5 -30.13 -22.23 5.45
N ALA A 6 -31.43 -22.15 5.77
CA ALA A 6 -32.13 -23.10 6.65
C ALA A 6 -32.06 -24.57 6.20
N ALA A 7 -31.81 -24.84 4.91
CA ALA A 7 -31.71 -26.21 4.39
C ALA A 7 -30.41 -26.93 4.81
N ALA A 8 -29.33 -26.21 5.13
CA ALA A 8 -28.05 -26.81 5.50
C ALA A 8 -28.07 -27.35 6.94
N SER A 9 -28.58 -26.55 7.90
CA SER A 9 -28.66 -26.94 9.31
C SER A 9 -29.57 -28.16 9.54
N ALA A 10 -30.66 -28.29 8.77
CA ALA A 10 -31.59 -29.40 8.88
C ALA A 10 -30.97 -30.75 8.50
N LEU A 11 -30.01 -30.78 7.57
CA LEU A 11 -29.39 -32.03 7.10
C LEU A 11 -28.35 -32.58 8.09
N LEU A 12 -27.68 -31.69 8.85
CA LEU A 12 -26.70 -32.08 9.86
C LEU A 12 -27.38 -32.65 11.12
N ALA A 13 -28.51 -32.07 11.53
CA ALA A 13 -29.31 -32.56 12.66
C ALA A 13 -29.91 -33.97 12.42
N ALA A 14 -30.18 -34.33 11.16
CA ALA A 14 -30.81 -35.60 10.80
C ALA A 14 -29.89 -36.83 10.90
N MET A 15 -28.58 -36.65 11.14
CA MET A 15 -27.61 -37.75 11.18
C MET A 15 -27.19 -38.18 12.60
N MET A 16 -27.68 -37.50 13.65
CA MET A 16 -27.45 -37.83 15.06
C MET A 16 -28.63 -38.58 15.70
N LEU A 17 -29.00 -39.73 15.15
CA LEU A 17 -29.91 -40.66 15.84
C LEU A 17 -29.50 -42.12 15.59
N VAL A 18 -29.57 -42.95 16.64
CA VAL A 18 -29.31 -44.40 16.66
C VAL A 18 -27.83 -44.83 16.53
N ILE A 19 -27.01 -44.45 17.52
CA ILE A 19 -26.21 -45.45 18.26
C ILE A 19 -26.45 -45.21 19.76
N GLY A 20 -26.94 -46.24 20.46
CA GLY A 20 -27.28 -46.16 21.88
C GLY A 20 -26.16 -46.65 22.79
N THR A 21 -25.14 -45.81 23.02
CA THR A 21 -24.16 -45.99 24.09
C THR A 21 -23.84 -44.63 24.69
N THR A 22 -24.05 -44.44 26.00
CA THR A 22 -23.53 -43.25 26.70
C THR A 22 -22.02 -43.30 26.71
N ALA A 23 -21.38 -42.46 25.90
CA ALA A 23 -19.96 -42.18 26.06
C ALA A 23 -19.77 -41.57 27.45
N GLU A 24 -18.88 -42.17 28.25
CA GLU A 24 -18.56 -41.70 29.58
C GLU A 24 -17.77 -40.39 29.43
N GLU A 25 -18.20 -39.34 30.14
CA GLU A 25 -17.63 -37.99 30.00
C GLU A 25 -16.14 -38.03 30.40
N CYS A 26 -15.24 -37.53 29.55
CA CYS A 26 -13.79 -37.73 29.77
C CYS A 26 -13.33 -37.06 31.06
N VAL A 27 -13.69 -35.79 31.24
CA VAL A 27 -13.56 -35.08 32.53
C VAL A 27 -14.94 -35.02 33.18
N THR A 28 -15.06 -35.45 34.44
CA THR A 28 -16.33 -35.39 35.20
C THR A 28 -16.26 -34.37 36.32
N GLY A 29 -17.40 -33.72 36.60
CA GLY A 29 -17.49 -32.67 37.62
C GLY A 29 -17.10 -31.27 37.13
N GLY A 30 -17.19 -30.30 38.03
CA GLY A 30 -16.83 -28.90 37.77
C GLY A 30 -15.33 -28.64 37.88
N PHE A 31 -14.85 -27.60 37.22
CA PHE A 31 -13.44 -27.23 37.20
C PHE A 31 -13.24 -25.71 37.16
N LEU A 32 -12.02 -25.27 37.46
CA LEU A 32 -11.58 -23.87 37.37
C LEU A 32 -10.31 -23.81 36.52
N LEU A 33 -10.32 -22.94 35.51
CA LEU A 33 -9.14 -22.53 34.75
C LEU A 33 -8.67 -21.17 35.27
N GLU A 34 -7.36 -20.97 35.38
CA GLU A 34 -6.74 -19.67 35.61
C GLU A 34 -5.54 -19.48 34.66
N PHE A 35 -5.54 -18.42 33.86
CA PHE A 35 -4.41 -18.12 32.96
C PHE A 35 -4.13 -16.62 32.86
N ASN A 36 -2.91 -16.30 32.40
CA ASN A 36 -2.45 -14.91 32.25
C ASN A 36 -2.24 -14.57 30.78
N GLY A 37 -2.66 -13.36 30.38
CA GLY A 37 -2.63 -12.87 29.00
C GLY A 37 -4.02 -12.60 28.44
N GLN A 38 -4.08 -12.32 27.14
CA GLN A 38 -5.34 -12.10 26.42
C GLN A 38 -6.16 -13.41 26.36
N CYS A 39 -7.48 -13.29 26.51
CA CYS A 39 -8.40 -14.38 26.19
C CYS A 39 -8.38 -14.67 24.69
N THR A 40 -7.91 -15.86 24.30
CA THR A 40 -8.05 -16.42 22.96
C THR A 40 -8.51 -17.88 23.05
N PRO A 41 -9.10 -18.46 21.99
CA PRO A 41 -9.48 -19.88 21.95
C PRO A 41 -8.32 -20.81 22.33
N GLU A 42 -7.11 -20.53 21.84
CA GLU A 42 -5.90 -21.31 22.10
C GLU A 42 -5.47 -21.21 23.56
N ALA A 43 -5.59 -20.02 24.18
CA ALA A 43 -5.27 -19.82 25.59
C ALA A 43 -6.22 -20.63 26.51
N ILE A 44 -7.52 -20.67 26.17
CA ILE A 44 -8.49 -21.48 26.92
C ILE A 44 -8.21 -22.98 26.74
N ILE A 45 -7.95 -23.45 25.51
CA ILE A 45 -7.63 -24.87 25.25
C ILE A 45 -6.36 -25.27 26.00
N ALA A 46 -5.29 -24.48 25.93
CA ALA A 46 -4.03 -24.77 26.61
C ALA A 46 -4.16 -24.75 28.15
N ALA A 47 -5.00 -23.86 28.71
CA ALA A 47 -5.34 -23.88 30.13
C ALA A 47 -6.11 -25.16 30.49
N TYR A 48 -7.11 -25.55 29.70
CA TYR A 48 -7.90 -26.77 29.95
C TYR A 48 -7.06 -28.05 29.86
N GLU A 49 -6.26 -28.18 28.81
CA GLU A 49 -5.35 -29.31 28.60
C GLU A 49 -4.40 -29.48 29.79
N SER A 50 -3.75 -28.40 30.22
CA SER A 50 -2.71 -28.44 31.27
C SER A 50 -3.22 -28.47 32.70
N GLN A 51 -4.39 -27.87 33.00
CA GLN A 51 -4.89 -27.70 34.37
C GLN A 51 -5.98 -28.69 34.75
N VAL A 52 -6.69 -29.27 33.77
CA VAL A 52 -7.85 -30.15 34.00
C VAL A 52 -7.68 -31.49 33.30
N PHE A 53 -7.52 -31.51 31.99
CA PHE A 53 -7.50 -32.76 31.21
C PHE A 53 -6.25 -33.63 31.47
N HIS A 54 -5.10 -33.01 31.77
CA HIS A 54 -3.89 -33.71 32.21
C HIS A 54 -3.61 -33.60 33.72
N ALA A 55 -4.61 -33.16 34.52
CA ALA A 55 -4.51 -33.21 35.96
C ALA A 55 -4.47 -34.66 36.49
N PRO A 56 -3.76 -34.96 37.60
CA PRO A 56 -3.74 -36.30 38.19
C PRO A 56 -5.15 -36.78 38.62
N GLY A 57 -5.72 -37.70 37.83
CA GLY A 57 -7.09 -38.20 38.04
C GLY A 57 -8.19 -37.36 37.38
N GLY A 58 -7.85 -36.37 36.55
CA GLY A 58 -8.81 -35.51 35.85
C GLY A 58 -9.59 -36.20 34.71
N ILE A 59 -9.03 -37.26 34.13
CA ILE A 59 -9.66 -38.03 33.04
C ILE A 59 -10.08 -39.44 33.45
N SER A 60 -11.23 -39.88 32.95
CA SER A 60 -11.70 -41.26 33.05
C SER A 60 -10.77 -42.25 32.32
N PRO A 61 -10.49 -43.45 32.88
CA PRO A 61 -9.74 -44.51 32.19
C PRO A 61 -10.38 -45.01 30.88
N SER A 62 -11.64 -44.67 30.61
CA SER A 62 -12.37 -44.97 29.37
C SER A 62 -12.28 -43.88 28.29
N CYS A 63 -11.64 -42.74 28.59
CA CYS A 63 -11.56 -41.60 27.68
C CYS A 63 -10.83 -41.93 26.36
N ALA A 64 -11.40 -41.51 25.24
CA ALA A 64 -10.94 -41.83 23.88
C ALA A 64 -10.90 -40.62 22.91
N ILE A 65 -11.03 -39.40 23.43
CA ILE A 65 -10.95 -38.13 22.71
C ILE A 65 -9.85 -37.24 23.31
N ASP A 66 -9.52 -36.13 22.65
CA ASP A 66 -8.55 -35.13 23.14
C ASP A 66 -9.21 -34.01 23.95
N ALA A 67 -8.37 -33.18 24.59
CA ALA A 67 -8.80 -32.08 25.46
C ALA A 67 -9.64 -31.02 24.72
N GLU A 68 -9.33 -30.74 23.45
CA GLU A 68 -10.08 -29.81 22.62
C GLU A 68 -11.48 -30.36 22.33
N THR A 69 -11.60 -31.62 21.90
CA THR A 69 -12.89 -32.27 21.62
C THR A 69 -13.76 -32.37 22.88
N ASP A 70 -13.18 -32.70 24.03
CA ASP A 70 -13.91 -32.78 25.31
C ASP A 70 -14.43 -31.40 25.74
N LEU A 71 -13.58 -30.36 25.71
CA LEU A 71 -13.97 -28.99 26.02
C LEU A 71 -15.05 -28.45 25.06
N LEU A 72 -14.88 -28.68 23.75
CA LEU A 72 -15.86 -28.27 22.74
C LEU A 72 -17.21 -28.99 22.92
N SER A 73 -17.22 -30.23 23.42
CA SER A 73 -18.47 -30.95 23.74
C SER A 73 -19.22 -30.28 24.90
N LYS A 74 -18.51 -29.89 25.97
CA LYS A 74 -19.06 -29.19 27.15
C LYS A 74 -19.56 -27.79 26.79
N LEU A 75 -18.79 -27.06 25.98
CA LEU A 75 -19.19 -25.77 25.41
C LEU A 75 -20.49 -25.90 24.61
N SER A 76 -20.55 -26.85 23.67
CA SER A 76 -21.74 -27.13 22.86
C SER A 76 -22.96 -27.48 23.72
N ALA A 77 -22.79 -28.30 24.76
CA ALA A 77 -23.86 -28.64 25.70
C ALA A 77 -24.39 -27.42 26.49
N SER A 78 -23.50 -26.48 26.85
CA SER A 78 -23.86 -25.22 27.51
C SER A 78 -24.44 -24.15 26.56
N GLY A 79 -24.42 -24.39 25.24
CA GLY A 79 -24.75 -23.38 24.23
C GLY A 79 -23.67 -22.32 23.99
N SER A 80 -22.46 -22.50 24.56
CA SER A 80 -21.34 -21.57 24.49
C SER A 80 -20.33 -21.94 23.40
N THR A 81 -19.39 -21.03 23.12
CA THR A 81 -18.24 -21.23 22.25
C THR A 81 -16.99 -20.61 22.90
N LEU A 82 -15.79 -21.03 22.47
CA LEU A 82 -14.53 -20.45 22.97
C LEU A 82 -14.49 -18.91 22.80
N GLN A 83 -14.99 -18.40 21.68
CA GLN A 83 -15.07 -16.95 21.44
C GLN A 83 -16.05 -16.27 22.40
N SER A 84 -17.27 -16.79 22.55
CA SER A 84 -18.27 -16.19 23.44
C SER A 84 -17.89 -16.22 24.92
N LEU A 85 -17.03 -17.16 25.36
CA LEU A 85 -16.41 -17.06 26.68
C LEU A 85 -15.52 -15.81 26.79
N CYS A 86 -14.65 -15.55 25.82
CA CYS A 86 -13.79 -14.36 25.80
C CYS A 86 -14.59 -13.05 25.68
N ASP A 87 -15.62 -13.03 24.83
CA ASP A 87 -16.54 -11.89 24.74
C ASP A 87 -17.20 -11.62 26.12
N THR A 88 -17.55 -12.68 26.85
CA THR A 88 -18.14 -12.60 28.20
C THR A 88 -17.13 -12.19 29.28
N VAL A 89 -15.85 -12.58 29.18
CA VAL A 89 -14.75 -12.09 30.06
C VAL A 89 -14.71 -10.56 30.03
N TYR A 90 -14.77 -9.96 28.83
CA TYR A 90 -14.55 -8.53 28.63
C TYR A 90 -15.84 -7.70 28.67
N ALA A 91 -17.01 -8.28 28.39
CA ALA A 91 -18.31 -7.62 28.56
C ALA A 91 -18.70 -7.44 30.03
N ASN A 92 -18.29 -8.37 30.92
CA ASN A 92 -18.54 -8.28 32.36
C ASN A 92 -17.52 -7.41 33.12
N GLN A 93 -16.57 -6.78 32.43
CA GLN A 93 -15.56 -5.93 33.07
C GLN A 93 -16.19 -4.61 33.55
N GLU A 94 -15.89 -4.20 34.78
CA GLU A 94 -16.28 -2.88 35.29
C GLU A 94 -15.62 -1.75 34.47
N VAL A 95 -16.43 -0.78 34.02
CA VAL A 95 -15.99 0.39 33.25
C VAL A 95 -16.21 1.67 34.06
N VAL A 96 -15.17 2.48 34.20
CA VAL A 96 -15.20 3.76 34.92
C VAL A 96 -15.46 4.92 33.94
N PRO A 97 -16.42 5.83 34.19
CA PRO A 97 -16.64 7.02 33.38
C PRO A 97 -15.38 7.89 33.23
N PHE A 98 -15.15 8.44 32.03
CA PHE A 98 -13.98 9.28 31.73
C PHE A 98 -13.97 10.58 32.56
N SER A 99 -15.12 11.20 32.80
CA SER A 99 -15.26 12.44 33.60
C SER A 99 -14.83 12.31 35.07
N ASN A 100 -14.65 11.08 35.57
CA ASN A 100 -14.08 10.85 36.90
C ASN A 100 -12.58 11.22 36.98
N ALA A 101 -11.91 11.48 35.85
CA ALA A 101 -10.54 11.96 35.79
C ALA A 101 -10.40 13.39 36.32
N ALA A 102 -11.16 14.34 35.77
CA ALA A 102 -11.16 15.73 36.22
C ALA A 102 -12.08 15.98 37.42
N LYS A 103 -13.12 15.17 37.62
CA LYS A 103 -14.14 15.32 38.70
C LYS A 103 -14.91 16.65 38.66
N ARG A 104 -14.80 17.40 37.55
CA ARG A 104 -15.48 18.70 37.34
C ARG A 104 -16.95 18.54 36.88
N GLY A 105 -17.43 17.31 36.66
CA GLY A 105 -18.82 17.00 36.31
C GLY A 105 -19.06 15.53 35.99
N THR A 106 -20.23 15.20 35.41
CA THR A 106 -20.55 13.87 34.86
C THR A 106 -21.16 13.93 33.46
N ASP A 107 -21.31 15.12 32.89
CA ASP A 107 -21.99 15.41 31.63
C ASP A 107 -21.00 15.72 30.49
N MET A 108 -19.70 15.53 30.73
CA MET A 108 -18.60 15.73 29.78
C MET A 108 -18.39 17.18 29.30
N GLN A 109 -19.07 18.18 29.88
CA GLN A 109 -18.90 19.59 29.49
C GLN A 109 -17.48 20.10 29.75
N PHE A 110 -16.89 19.74 30.90
CA PHE A 110 -15.53 20.14 31.23
C PHE A 110 -14.51 19.51 30.28
N GLU A 111 -14.63 18.21 30.05
CA GLU A 111 -13.78 17.45 29.15
C GLU A 111 -13.85 17.97 27.71
N GLN A 112 -15.05 18.31 27.21
CA GLN A 112 -15.21 18.92 25.89
C GLN A 112 -14.52 20.29 25.80
N MET A 113 -14.60 21.11 26.85
CA MET A 113 -13.88 22.39 26.88
C MET A 113 -12.36 22.21 27.00
N PHE A 114 -11.90 21.22 27.78
CA PHE A 114 -10.49 20.87 27.93
C PHE A 114 -9.87 20.44 26.60
N PHE A 115 -10.50 19.48 25.90
CA PHE A 115 -10.03 19.02 24.59
C PHE A 115 -10.17 20.06 23.46
N ASN A 116 -10.91 21.13 23.68
CA ASN A 116 -10.98 22.29 22.79
C ASN A 116 -10.04 23.43 23.19
N GLY A 117 -9.23 23.28 24.24
CA GLY A 117 -8.29 24.30 24.71
C GLY A 117 -8.94 25.51 25.41
N ARG A 118 -10.12 25.32 26.05
CA ARG A 118 -10.95 26.42 26.60
C ARG A 118 -11.26 26.31 28.11
N THR A 119 -10.47 25.57 28.90
CA THR A 119 -10.64 25.46 30.36
C THR A 119 -9.62 26.32 31.12
N ASP A 120 -9.93 26.60 32.38
CA ASP A 120 -9.02 27.16 33.39
C ASP A 120 -7.62 26.50 33.34
N TRP A 121 -7.58 25.16 33.25
CA TRP A 121 -6.35 24.35 33.13
C TRP A 121 -5.38 24.72 31.99
N GLN A 122 -5.85 25.51 31.00
CA GLN A 122 -5.10 25.93 29.82
C GLN A 122 -4.51 27.36 29.96
N GLU A 123 -5.14 28.21 30.78
CA GLU A 123 -4.70 29.59 31.05
C GLU A 123 -3.76 29.69 32.26
N GLU A 124 -3.80 28.69 33.14
CA GLU A 124 -2.97 28.59 34.34
C GLU A 124 -1.46 28.47 34.04
N VAL A 125 -0.61 28.96 34.96
CA VAL A 125 0.86 28.81 34.92
C VAL A 125 1.45 28.60 36.32
N GLU A 126 2.59 27.91 36.42
CA GLU A 126 3.38 27.88 37.67
C GLU A 126 3.74 29.32 38.09
N THR A 127 3.64 29.65 39.39
CA THR A 127 4.04 30.98 39.90
C THR A 127 4.97 30.88 41.10
N LEU A 128 5.64 31.99 41.42
CA LEU A 128 6.54 32.10 42.57
C LEU A 128 5.84 32.54 43.87
N TYR A 129 4.52 32.71 43.87
CA TYR A 129 3.79 33.37 44.98
C TYR A 129 3.36 32.44 46.11
N ASP A 130 3.13 31.16 45.85
CA ASP A 130 2.64 30.19 46.84
C ASP A 130 3.76 29.24 47.30
N ASP A 131 4.34 29.53 48.48
CA ASP A 131 5.24 28.58 49.17
C ASP A 131 4.44 27.38 49.72
N TYR A 132 5.06 26.20 49.78
CA TYR A 132 4.39 24.89 49.78
C TYR A 132 3.79 24.51 51.15
N GLY A 133 2.82 25.29 51.64
CA GLY A 133 2.27 25.11 52.99
C GLY A 133 1.03 25.91 53.39
N ARG A 134 -0.15 25.29 53.23
CA ARG A 134 -1.38 25.49 54.05
C ARG A 134 -2.12 26.83 53.94
N VAL A 135 -2.57 27.22 52.75
CA VAL A 135 -3.83 27.98 52.62
C VAL A 135 -4.65 27.36 51.49
N ALA A 136 -5.97 27.21 51.68
CA ALA A 136 -6.88 27.01 50.57
C ALA A 136 -7.00 28.35 49.82
N SER A 137 -6.06 28.60 48.92
CA SER A 137 -5.94 29.86 48.19
C SER A 137 -6.85 29.88 46.96
N THR A 138 -7.22 31.07 46.51
CA THR A 138 -7.94 31.30 45.24
C THR A 138 -6.99 31.82 44.15
N THR A 139 -5.70 31.54 44.29
CA THR A 139 -4.65 31.79 43.29
C THR A 139 -4.60 30.66 42.27
N ALA A 140 -4.28 31.00 41.01
CA ALA A 140 -4.23 30.03 39.90
C ALA A 140 -3.27 28.85 40.15
N THR A 141 -2.19 29.06 40.92
CA THR A 141 -1.22 28.00 41.25
C THR A 141 -1.72 27.02 42.30
N ALA A 142 -2.68 27.40 43.16
CA ALA A 142 -3.36 26.45 44.03
C ALA A 142 -4.34 25.56 43.23
N ILE A 143 -5.03 26.14 42.24
CA ILE A 143 -5.92 25.41 41.32
C ILE A 143 -5.14 24.36 40.52
N LEU A 144 -4.01 24.78 39.92
CA LEU A 144 -3.05 23.85 39.27
C LEU A 144 -2.69 22.65 40.14
N ALA A 145 -2.38 22.88 41.42
CA ALA A 145 -1.95 21.82 42.32
C ALA A 145 -3.09 20.85 42.68
N ASP A 146 -4.30 21.36 42.94
CA ASP A 146 -5.48 20.54 43.26
C ASP A 146 -5.97 19.72 42.05
N ASP A 147 -5.92 20.29 40.85
CA ASP A 147 -6.34 19.59 39.62
C ASP A 147 -5.26 18.62 39.09
N ALA A 148 -3.97 18.98 39.22
CA ALA A 148 -2.86 18.05 39.04
C ALA A 148 -2.99 16.84 39.98
N GLU A 149 -3.34 17.05 41.25
CA GLU A 149 -3.58 15.99 42.22
C GLU A 149 -4.81 15.13 41.84
N ALA A 150 -5.88 15.73 41.30
CA ALA A 150 -7.04 14.99 40.83
C ALA A 150 -6.67 13.99 39.70
N VAL A 151 -5.88 14.44 38.73
CA VAL A 151 -5.35 13.63 37.63
C VAL A 151 -4.37 12.55 38.14
N ARG A 152 -3.43 12.90 39.02
CA ARG A 152 -2.47 11.95 39.62
C ARG A 152 -3.19 10.82 40.36
N VAL A 153 -4.18 11.16 41.18
CA VAL A 153 -4.99 10.18 41.92
C VAL A 153 -5.80 9.27 40.97
N PHE A 154 -6.33 9.80 39.86
CA PHE A 154 -7.02 8.96 38.87
C PHE A 154 -6.07 8.00 38.15
N PHE A 155 -4.84 8.43 37.85
CA PHE A 155 -3.82 7.56 37.27
C PHE A 155 -3.49 6.37 38.19
N GLU A 156 -3.17 6.65 39.46
CA GLU A 156 -2.76 5.65 40.45
C GLU A 156 -3.89 4.70 40.88
N SER A 157 -5.14 5.19 40.93
CA SER A 157 -6.28 4.40 41.45
C SER A 157 -7.22 3.80 40.39
N VAL A 158 -7.17 4.29 39.14
CA VAL A 158 -8.05 3.83 38.06
C VAL A 158 -7.27 3.47 36.80
N ALA A 159 -6.52 4.41 36.21
CA ALA A 159 -6.01 4.25 34.84
C ALA A 159 -5.01 3.09 34.68
N GLN A 160 -4.30 2.72 35.75
CA GLN A 160 -3.36 1.59 35.79
C GLN A 160 -4.01 0.20 36.02
N GLY A 161 -5.31 0.10 36.36
CA GLY A 161 -5.90 -1.18 36.81
C GLY A 161 -7.39 -1.39 36.56
N ARG A 162 -8.11 -0.42 35.98
CA ARG A 162 -9.53 -0.53 35.61
C ARG A 162 -9.75 0.04 34.20
N ARG A 163 -10.78 -0.44 33.50
CA ARG A 163 -11.11 0.03 32.15
C ARG A 163 -11.84 1.37 32.23
N VAL A 164 -11.41 2.36 31.45
CA VAL A 164 -12.10 3.65 31.34
C VAL A 164 -13.05 3.62 30.14
N SER A 165 -14.20 4.30 30.22
CA SER A 165 -15.14 4.45 29.10
C SER A 165 -14.54 5.28 27.97
N TRP A 166 -14.70 4.86 26.70
CA TRP A 166 -14.37 5.72 25.56
C TRP A 166 -15.37 6.89 25.49
N PRO A 167 -14.92 8.16 25.47
CA PRO A 167 -15.83 9.30 25.53
C PRO A 167 -16.41 9.74 24.17
N GLY A 168 -16.12 9.00 23.08
CA GLY A 168 -16.46 9.42 21.71
C GLY A 168 -17.94 9.62 21.40
N ASP A 169 -18.84 8.94 22.11
CA ASP A 169 -20.30 9.14 21.95
C ASP A 169 -20.80 10.42 22.66
N GLN A 170 -19.95 11.07 23.46
CA GLN A 170 -20.26 12.27 24.24
C GLN A 170 -19.40 13.48 23.85
N LEU A 171 -18.23 13.26 23.22
CA LEU A 171 -17.29 14.31 22.80
C LEU A 171 -17.15 14.33 21.27
N PRO A 172 -17.63 15.37 20.56
CA PRO A 172 -17.44 15.54 19.12
C PRO A 172 -16.02 15.28 18.61
N ASN A 173 -15.00 15.69 19.38
CA ASN A 173 -13.57 15.51 19.08
C ASN A 173 -13.17 14.03 18.91
N PHE A 174 -13.89 13.12 19.57
CA PHE A 174 -13.66 11.67 19.52
C PHE A 174 -14.85 10.92 18.88
N ALA A 175 -15.78 11.67 18.30
CA ALA A 175 -16.96 11.14 17.64
C ALA A 175 -16.67 10.67 16.21
N ASN A 176 -17.46 9.69 15.80
CA ASN A 176 -17.36 8.99 14.53
C ASN A 176 -17.97 9.81 13.37
N THR A 177 -17.14 10.52 12.62
CA THR A 177 -17.58 11.42 11.54
C THR A 177 -18.03 10.72 10.25
N MET A 178 -17.84 9.40 10.11
CA MET A 178 -18.18 8.66 8.88
C MET A 178 -18.92 7.32 9.09
N GLY A 179 -19.48 7.06 10.28
CA GLY A 179 -20.24 5.84 10.55
C GLY A 179 -19.42 4.56 10.67
N VAL A 180 -18.11 4.66 10.94
CA VAL A 180 -17.20 3.52 11.15
C VAL A 180 -17.38 2.93 12.54
N THR A 181 -17.59 1.61 12.65
CA THR A 181 -17.67 0.90 13.93
C THR A 181 -16.52 -0.10 14.09
N ASP A 182 -16.21 -0.47 15.33
CA ASP A 182 -15.38 -1.64 15.62
C ASP A 182 -16.16 -2.97 15.43
N THR A 183 -15.51 -4.11 15.69
CA THR A 183 -16.12 -5.45 15.53
C THR A 183 -17.32 -5.71 16.45
N ALA A 184 -17.48 -4.95 17.54
CA ALA A 184 -18.64 -5.00 18.42
C ALA A 184 -19.78 -4.07 17.97
N GLY A 185 -19.59 -3.28 16.91
CA GLY A 185 -20.56 -2.30 16.42
C GLY A 185 -20.55 -0.97 17.17
N ALA A 186 -19.56 -0.73 18.04
CA ALA A 186 -19.44 0.54 18.75
C ALA A 186 -18.74 1.60 17.86
N PRO A 187 -19.12 2.90 17.95
CA PRO A 187 -18.45 3.97 17.22
C PRO A 187 -16.95 4.08 17.54
N THR A 188 -16.14 4.32 16.51
CA THR A 188 -14.69 4.49 16.62
C THR A 188 -14.21 5.62 15.71
N CYS A 189 -13.01 6.15 15.98
CA CYS A 189 -12.33 7.05 15.04
C CYS A 189 -12.12 6.34 13.69
N VAL A 190 -12.31 7.05 12.58
CA VAL A 190 -12.12 6.56 11.20
C VAL A 190 -10.73 5.95 10.99
N THR A 191 -9.72 6.47 11.68
CA THR A 191 -8.33 6.02 11.62
C THR A 191 -7.98 4.89 12.60
N ASN A 192 -8.84 4.58 13.57
CA ASN A 192 -8.48 3.91 14.84
C ASN A 192 -7.24 4.53 15.52
N ALA A 193 -7.11 5.85 15.44
CA ALA A 193 -6.08 6.60 16.13
C ALA A 193 -6.59 7.93 16.68
N ALA A 194 -5.96 8.40 17.75
CA ALA A 194 -6.16 9.72 18.31
C ALA A 194 -4.81 10.37 18.58
N MET A 195 -4.77 11.69 18.51
CA MET A 195 -3.58 12.50 18.68
C MET A 195 -3.93 13.77 19.44
N CYS A 196 -2.98 14.24 20.23
CA CYS A 196 -2.96 15.54 20.87
C CYS A 196 -1.82 16.37 20.26
N CYS A 197 -1.98 17.69 20.19
CA CYS A 197 -0.94 18.62 19.74
C CYS A 197 -1.00 19.91 20.56
N TRP A 198 0.12 20.27 21.18
CA TRP A 198 0.25 21.41 22.08
C TRP A 198 1.29 22.41 21.55
N PRO A 199 1.02 23.73 21.61
CA PRO A 199 2.00 24.77 21.34
C PRO A 199 2.69 25.29 22.62
N LYS A 200 2.13 25.03 23.81
CA LYS A 200 2.48 25.76 25.03
C LYS A 200 2.88 24.87 26.20
N ASP A 201 3.96 25.30 26.86
CA ASP A 201 4.47 24.80 28.14
C ASP A 201 4.12 25.81 29.26
N ARG A 202 3.64 25.30 30.40
CA ARG A 202 3.30 26.07 31.61
C ARG A 202 4.00 25.61 32.90
N GLN A 203 5.01 24.73 32.85
CA GLN A 203 5.64 24.11 34.03
C GLN A 203 7.18 24.12 33.95
N ALA A 204 7.86 24.48 35.04
CA ALA A 204 9.26 24.84 34.97
C ALA A 204 10.23 23.79 35.54
N ASN A 205 11.39 23.65 34.89
CA ASN A 205 12.53 22.84 35.35
C ASN A 205 12.26 21.32 35.48
N ASP A 206 11.16 20.81 34.93
CA ASP A 206 10.86 19.38 34.87
C ASP A 206 11.69 18.61 33.81
N GLY A 207 12.39 19.35 32.94
CA GLY A 207 13.29 18.82 31.91
C GLY A 207 12.70 18.79 30.50
N ASN A 208 11.54 19.41 30.28
CA ASN A 208 10.97 19.63 28.96
C ASN A 208 10.40 21.05 28.83
N GLY A 209 9.96 21.44 27.63
CA GLY A 209 9.61 22.83 27.33
C GLY A 209 10.75 23.85 27.52
N ASN A 210 10.41 25.13 27.76
CA ASN A 210 11.37 26.19 28.07
C ASN A 210 10.90 27.22 29.13
N CYS A 211 9.85 26.91 29.90
CA CYS A 211 9.39 27.64 31.08
C CYS A 211 10.47 27.74 32.17
N ALA A 212 10.75 28.98 32.60
CA ALA A 212 11.90 29.32 33.45
C ALA A 212 11.59 30.42 34.48
N LYS A 213 12.46 30.62 35.48
CA LYS A 213 12.27 31.68 36.50
C LYS A 213 12.55 33.09 35.97
N PRO A 214 11.84 34.15 36.44
CA PRO A 214 10.65 34.09 37.28
C PRO A 214 9.39 33.71 36.48
N TYR A 215 8.64 32.72 36.96
CA TYR A 215 7.63 32.02 36.16
C TYR A 215 6.49 32.93 35.69
N ASP A 216 5.98 33.78 36.59
CA ASP A 216 4.93 34.78 36.36
C ASP A 216 5.28 35.83 35.27
N THR A 217 6.47 35.76 34.67
CA THR A 217 6.86 36.49 33.46
C THR A 217 7.46 35.57 32.38
N ASN A 218 8.18 34.53 32.77
CA ASN A 218 8.96 33.66 31.88
C ASN A 218 8.32 32.29 31.61
N CYS A 219 7.07 32.05 32.05
CA CYS A 219 6.22 30.89 31.71
C CYS A 219 4.91 31.28 31.02
N VAL A 220 4.64 32.58 30.84
CA VAL A 220 3.62 33.04 29.90
C VAL A 220 4.13 32.75 28.49
N ASP A 221 3.32 32.03 27.71
CA ASP A 221 3.52 31.67 26.30
C ASP A 221 4.94 31.15 26.02
N LYS A 222 5.23 29.95 26.53
CA LYS A 222 6.51 29.25 26.37
C LYS A 222 6.41 28.03 25.50
N ASP A 223 7.52 27.72 24.84
CA ASP A 223 7.63 26.69 23.82
C ASP A 223 7.70 25.31 24.48
N VAL A 224 6.87 24.37 24.00
CA VAL A 224 7.05 22.94 24.28
C VAL A 224 8.36 22.41 23.69
N ALA A 225 8.81 21.24 24.15
CA ALA A 225 9.87 20.52 23.44
C ALA A 225 9.35 19.98 22.10
N ASP A 226 9.59 20.77 21.05
CA ASP A 226 9.25 20.49 19.65
C ASP A 226 9.58 19.05 19.24
N ASN A 227 8.65 18.42 18.54
CA ASN A 227 8.83 17.09 17.96
C ASN A 227 8.29 16.93 16.52
N THR A 228 7.80 18.00 15.88
CA THR A 228 7.08 17.94 14.60
C THR A 228 6.87 19.32 13.94
N ASP A 229 7.04 19.39 12.61
CA ASP A 229 6.54 20.52 11.83
C ASP A 229 5.00 20.44 11.75
N LEU A 230 4.30 21.55 12.02
CA LEU A 230 2.88 21.74 11.80
C LEU A 230 2.66 22.30 10.39
N CYS A 231 1.92 21.58 9.54
CA CYS A 231 1.82 21.95 8.13
C CYS A 231 0.62 22.83 7.78
N TYR A 232 -0.56 22.43 8.26
CA TYR A 232 -1.77 23.25 8.21
C TYR A 232 -2.86 22.62 9.08
N VAL A 233 -3.75 23.50 9.53
CA VAL A 233 -4.99 23.26 10.23
C VAL A 233 -6.14 23.43 9.25
N SER A 234 -7.17 22.60 9.37
CA SER A 234 -8.30 22.53 8.43
C SER A 234 -9.60 22.70 9.23
N ASN A 235 -10.28 23.85 9.09
CA ASN A 235 -11.45 24.17 9.92
C ASN A 235 -12.67 23.29 9.58
N ASP A 236 -12.63 22.52 8.48
CA ASP A 236 -13.61 21.49 8.12
C ASP A 236 -13.47 20.18 8.93
N ARG A 237 -12.38 20.01 9.69
CA ARG A 237 -12.09 18.78 10.45
C ARG A 237 -12.45 18.86 11.93
N GLY A 238 -12.12 19.97 12.57
CA GLY A 238 -12.46 20.22 13.97
C GLY A 238 -13.85 20.84 14.07
N THR A 239 -14.88 20.00 14.23
CA THR A 239 -16.30 20.41 14.16
C THR A 239 -16.71 21.52 15.15
N GLU A 240 -16.05 21.63 16.31
CA GLU A 240 -16.31 22.63 17.36
C GLU A 240 -15.08 23.51 17.68
N SER A 241 -14.18 23.64 16.70
CA SER A 241 -12.85 24.18 16.95
C SER A 241 -12.81 25.70 17.18
N THR A 242 -12.39 26.07 18.40
CA THR A 242 -11.65 27.30 18.82
C THR A 242 -12.24 28.69 18.55
N GLY A 243 -13.11 28.88 17.56
CA GLY A 243 -13.61 30.21 17.14
C GLY A 243 -12.65 30.98 16.23
N TYR A 244 -11.49 30.38 15.89
CA TYR A 244 -10.51 30.95 14.96
C TYR A 244 -10.92 30.68 13.50
N ASN A 245 -11.96 31.39 13.05
CA ASN A 245 -12.45 31.30 11.68
C ASN A 245 -11.61 32.19 10.74
N SER A 246 -10.81 31.57 9.87
CA SER A 246 -10.27 32.28 8.69
C SER A 246 -11.33 32.34 7.59
N GLU A 247 -11.33 33.40 6.78
CA GLU A 247 -12.21 33.53 5.60
C GLU A 247 -12.01 32.42 4.54
N LEU A 248 -10.95 31.62 4.70
CA LEU A 248 -10.55 30.55 3.79
C LEU A 248 -10.81 29.13 4.35
N GLY A 249 -11.31 29.01 5.59
CA GLY A 249 -11.63 27.72 6.21
C GLY A 249 -10.44 26.84 6.61
N PHE A 250 -9.24 27.42 6.71
CA PHE A 250 -8.00 26.74 7.07
C PHE A 250 -6.93 27.74 7.56
N THR A 251 -5.86 27.24 8.20
CA THR A 251 -4.67 28.01 8.57
C THR A 251 -3.43 27.22 8.17
N ALA A 252 -2.49 27.80 7.42
CA ALA A 252 -1.32 27.07 6.93
C ALA A 252 0.00 27.64 7.45
N PHE A 253 0.94 26.73 7.67
CA PHE A 253 2.20 26.93 8.38
C PHE A 253 3.31 26.34 7.48
N PRO A 254 3.87 27.13 6.55
CA PRO A 254 4.67 26.58 5.44
C PRO A 254 6.19 26.57 5.68
N ASN A 255 6.69 27.23 6.73
CA ASN A 255 8.12 27.33 7.04
C ASN A 255 8.37 27.27 8.56
N ASP A 256 9.36 26.47 8.94
CA ASP A 256 9.95 26.45 10.27
C ASP A 256 10.89 27.66 10.53
N ASN A 257 11.06 28.00 11.81
CA ASN A 257 12.17 28.80 12.38
C ASN A 257 12.42 30.21 11.80
N ALA A 258 11.39 31.06 11.72
CA ALA A 258 11.56 32.50 11.99
C ALA A 258 10.25 33.27 12.33
N ASP A 259 9.13 33.01 11.64
CA ASP A 259 7.90 33.82 11.75
C ASP A 259 6.59 33.06 11.45
N GLY A 260 6.58 31.72 11.57
CA GLY A 260 5.47 30.85 11.16
C GLY A 260 4.68 30.19 12.29
N GLU A 261 5.18 29.05 12.80
CA GLU A 261 4.41 28.07 13.59
C GLU A 261 4.66 28.07 15.10
N GLY A 262 5.90 28.29 15.55
CA GLY A 262 6.31 28.07 16.94
C GLY A 262 6.65 26.60 17.21
N ALA A 263 7.11 26.27 18.41
CA ALA A 263 7.37 24.87 18.77
C ALA A 263 6.06 24.09 18.91
N ILE A 264 5.95 22.92 18.28
CA ILE A 264 4.76 22.07 18.37
C ILE A 264 5.16 20.68 18.85
N HIS A 265 4.43 20.17 19.84
CA HIS A 265 4.60 18.80 20.31
C HIS A 265 3.31 18.02 20.07
N CYS A 266 3.37 17.00 19.21
CA CYS A 266 2.25 16.08 18.98
C CYS A 266 2.56 14.69 19.52
N HIS A 267 1.61 14.13 20.27
CA HIS A 267 1.68 12.77 20.84
C HIS A 267 0.33 12.09 20.70
N GLY A 268 0.30 10.80 20.37
CA GLY A 268 -0.96 10.08 20.20
C GLY A 268 -0.86 8.58 20.43
N PHE A 269 -1.83 7.85 19.89
CA PHE A 269 -1.94 6.40 20.00
C PHE A 269 -2.90 5.84 18.94
N ALA A 270 -2.82 4.52 18.71
CA ALA A 270 -3.69 3.79 17.79
C ALA A 270 -4.14 2.45 18.40
N TRP A 271 -5.17 1.85 17.83
CA TRP A 271 -5.74 0.57 18.27
C TRP A 271 -6.16 -0.38 17.15
N SER A 272 -6.25 -1.67 17.45
CA SER A 272 -6.78 -2.70 16.54
C SER A 272 -8.28 -2.53 16.28
N ASN A 273 -8.77 -3.06 15.17
CA ASN A 273 -10.20 -3.20 14.90
C ASN A 273 -10.89 -4.26 15.78
N ASP A 274 -10.14 -5.23 16.32
CA ASP A 274 -10.70 -6.21 17.24
C ASP A 274 -11.06 -5.53 18.58
N ALA A 275 -12.36 -5.44 18.87
CA ALA A 275 -12.88 -4.92 20.13
C ALA A 275 -12.43 -5.72 21.38
N ASN A 276 -11.91 -6.94 21.21
CA ASN A 276 -11.31 -7.74 22.28
C ASN A 276 -9.79 -7.52 22.46
N ASP A 277 -9.12 -6.80 21.56
CA ASP A 277 -7.70 -6.47 21.72
C ASP A 277 -7.45 -5.47 22.87
N GLY A 278 -6.29 -5.57 23.50
CA GLY A 278 -5.90 -4.71 24.61
C GLY A 278 -5.81 -3.22 24.24
N SER A 279 -5.38 -2.89 23.02
CA SER A 279 -5.34 -1.49 22.57
C SER A 279 -6.75 -0.93 22.37
N ALA A 280 -7.67 -1.73 21.84
CA ALA A 280 -9.06 -1.33 21.61
C ALA A 280 -9.88 -1.23 22.90
N ARG A 281 -9.68 -2.15 23.85
CA ARG A 281 -10.41 -2.13 25.14
C ARG A 281 -10.01 -0.98 26.05
N TYR A 282 -8.73 -0.60 26.05
CA TYR A 282 -8.18 0.45 26.93
C TYR A 282 -7.77 1.75 26.19
N LYS A 283 -8.25 1.97 24.95
CA LYS A 283 -8.03 3.22 24.20
C LYS A 283 -8.34 4.50 25.00
N ALA A 284 -9.34 4.43 25.89
CA ALA A 284 -9.69 5.52 26.81
C ALA A 284 -8.65 5.76 27.92
N ASN A 285 -8.06 4.69 28.48
CA ASN A 285 -6.94 4.81 29.43
C ASN A 285 -5.73 5.46 28.76
N ASN A 286 -5.49 5.17 27.48
CA ASN A 286 -4.40 5.77 26.70
C ASN A 286 -4.68 7.25 26.39
N LEU A 287 -5.93 7.61 26.07
CA LEU A 287 -6.37 9.00 25.95
C LEU A 287 -6.11 9.79 27.23
N PHE A 288 -6.56 9.28 28.38
CA PHE A 288 -6.30 9.90 29.68
C PHE A 288 -4.79 10.03 29.95
N PHE A 289 -4.02 8.96 29.70
CA PHE A 289 -2.58 8.96 29.96
C PHE A 289 -1.84 10.01 29.10
N VAL A 290 -2.09 10.04 27.80
CA VAL A 290 -1.45 11.01 26.90
C VAL A 290 -1.93 12.43 27.22
N SER A 291 -3.25 12.67 27.25
CA SER A 291 -3.76 14.04 27.32
C SER A 291 -3.66 14.71 28.69
N MET A 292 -3.95 13.98 29.77
CA MET A 292 -4.04 14.54 31.12
C MET A 292 -2.80 14.20 31.97
N TYR A 293 -2.35 12.95 31.98
CA TYR A 293 -1.29 12.53 32.91
C TYR A 293 0.12 12.85 32.43
N ASP A 294 0.52 12.41 31.23
CA ASP A 294 1.89 12.64 30.73
C ASP A 294 2.07 14.09 30.30
N HIS A 295 1.16 14.63 29.47
CA HIS A 295 1.35 15.96 28.92
C HIS A 295 0.86 17.09 29.84
N MET A 296 -0.41 17.10 30.26
CA MET A 296 -0.90 18.21 31.10
C MET A 296 -0.39 18.19 32.55
N HIS A 297 -0.14 17.01 33.14
CA HIS A 297 0.31 16.88 34.55
C HIS A 297 1.84 16.73 34.68
N ASN A 298 2.49 15.75 34.03
CA ASN A 298 3.94 15.56 34.22
C ASN A 298 4.79 16.61 33.47
N ARG A 299 4.29 17.16 32.36
CA ARG A 299 5.03 18.06 31.45
C ARG A 299 4.51 19.50 31.40
N GLY A 300 3.34 19.76 31.97
CA GLY A 300 2.68 21.07 31.84
C GLY A 300 2.38 21.51 30.40
N TYR A 301 2.16 20.59 29.45
CA TYR A 301 1.79 20.96 28.08
C TYR A 301 0.29 21.20 27.97
N VAL A 302 -0.06 22.36 27.40
CA VAL A 302 -1.40 22.95 27.39
C VAL A 302 -1.67 23.73 26.11
N GLU A 303 -2.89 24.26 26.00
CA GLU A 303 -3.42 25.01 24.87
C GLU A 303 -3.55 24.17 23.58
N ASN A 304 -4.42 24.61 22.67
CA ASN A 304 -4.63 23.96 21.38
C ASN A 304 -3.84 24.66 20.27
N VAL A 305 -3.54 23.95 19.18
CA VAL A 305 -3.11 24.61 17.93
C VAL A 305 -4.25 25.48 17.38
N PRO A 306 -4.05 26.77 17.01
CA PRO A 306 -5.13 27.65 16.56
C PRO A 306 -5.92 27.11 15.35
N GLY A 307 -7.24 26.99 15.49
CA GLY A 307 -8.12 26.38 14.48
C GLY A 307 -8.27 24.86 14.60
N ALA A 308 -7.56 24.20 15.53
CA ALA A 308 -7.69 22.77 15.83
C ALA A 308 -8.09 22.52 17.31
N PRO A 309 -8.70 21.36 17.62
CA PRO A 309 -8.78 20.90 19.01
C PRO A 309 -7.39 20.54 19.57
N MET A 310 -7.23 20.56 20.89
CA MET A 310 -6.01 20.13 21.59
C MET A 310 -5.78 18.62 21.42
N CYS A 311 -6.85 17.83 21.52
CA CYS A 311 -6.84 16.40 21.19
C CYS A 311 -8.13 16.00 20.47
N ALA A 312 -8.01 15.06 19.53
CA ALA A 312 -9.13 14.46 18.80
C ALA A 312 -8.74 13.12 18.16
N CYS A 313 -9.69 12.46 17.49
CA CYS A 313 -9.38 11.45 16.47
C CYS A 313 -8.39 12.01 15.43
N VAL A 314 -7.47 11.21 14.89
CA VAL A 314 -6.44 11.72 13.95
C VAL A 314 -7.06 12.37 12.71
N GLU A 315 -8.19 11.89 12.20
CA GLU A 315 -8.91 12.53 11.09
C GLU A 315 -9.47 13.94 11.39
N GLN A 316 -9.60 14.32 12.66
CA GLN A 316 -10.04 15.65 13.10
C GLN A 316 -8.86 16.60 13.43
N MET A 317 -7.63 16.08 13.52
CA MET A 317 -6.43 16.82 13.94
C MET A 317 -5.72 17.57 12.78
N PRO A 318 -4.84 18.54 13.10
CA PRO A 318 -3.96 19.19 12.13
C PRO A 318 -3.06 18.18 11.40
N THR A 319 -2.57 18.58 10.22
CA THR A 319 -1.57 17.80 9.50
C THR A 319 -0.18 18.25 9.91
N VAL A 320 0.65 17.28 10.27
CA VAL A 320 1.94 17.41 10.94
C VAL A 320 2.92 16.40 10.34
N THR A 321 4.23 16.63 10.39
CA THR A 321 5.19 15.68 9.80
C THR A 321 5.38 14.44 10.66
N ARG A 322 5.23 14.57 11.98
CA ARG A 322 5.48 13.54 12.98
C ARG A 322 4.50 13.61 14.18
N SER A 323 4.41 12.51 14.92
CA SER A 323 3.84 12.45 16.28
C SER A 323 4.57 11.35 17.06
N ASP A 324 4.87 11.61 18.33
CA ASP A 324 5.24 10.57 19.30
C ASP A 324 4.03 9.65 19.58
N CYS A 325 4.23 8.47 20.21
CA CYS A 325 3.08 7.70 20.71
C CYS A 325 3.31 6.78 21.91
N THR A 326 2.20 6.57 22.63
CA THR A 326 2.06 5.58 23.69
C THR A 326 1.27 4.36 23.20
N GLN A 327 1.78 3.16 23.46
CA GLN A 327 0.99 1.92 23.43
C GLN A 327 0.69 1.46 24.86
N ILE A 328 -0.38 0.68 25.01
CA ILE A 328 -0.68 -0.03 26.24
C ILE A 328 -0.11 -1.45 26.17
N ASN A 329 0.63 -1.83 27.20
CA ASN A 329 1.02 -3.21 27.49
C ASN A 329 0.16 -3.70 28.66
N LEU A 330 -0.58 -4.78 28.47
CA LEU A 330 -1.42 -5.35 29.52
C LEU A 330 -0.74 -6.51 30.24
N THR A 331 -1.15 -6.74 31.49
CA THR A 331 -1.02 -8.04 32.17
C THR A 331 -2.39 -8.35 32.75
N GLU A 332 -3.08 -9.31 32.13
CA GLU A 332 -4.43 -9.74 32.51
C GLU A 332 -4.37 -11.13 33.15
N THR A 333 -5.21 -11.37 34.17
CA THR A 333 -5.45 -12.69 34.75
C THR A 333 -6.94 -13.02 34.59
N ILE A 334 -7.21 -14.16 33.98
CA ILE A 334 -8.56 -14.60 33.60
C ILE A 334 -8.85 -15.91 34.30
N THR A 335 -10.05 -16.03 34.86
CA THR A 335 -10.57 -17.31 35.35
C THR A 335 -11.80 -17.75 34.58
N ILE A 336 -11.94 -19.06 34.38
CA ILE A 336 -13.11 -19.69 33.77
C ILE A 336 -13.52 -20.88 34.62
N GLU A 337 -14.63 -20.72 35.33
CA GLU A 337 -15.24 -21.77 36.16
C GLU A 337 -16.29 -22.51 35.34
N TYR A 338 -16.34 -23.84 35.42
CA TYR A 338 -17.41 -24.68 34.87
C TYR A 338 -18.14 -25.37 36.02
N ASP A 339 -19.42 -25.09 36.17
CA ASP A 339 -20.28 -25.74 37.16
C ASP A 339 -21.03 -26.91 36.53
N SER A 340 -20.62 -28.14 36.85
CA SER A 340 -21.26 -29.37 36.37
C SER A 340 -22.68 -29.61 36.91
N SER A 341 -23.15 -28.84 37.91
CA SER A 341 -24.52 -28.95 38.43
C SER A 341 -25.54 -28.13 37.61
N THR A 342 -25.10 -27.04 36.97
CA THR A 342 -25.91 -26.25 36.03
C THR A 342 -25.53 -26.46 34.56
N GLY A 343 -24.33 -26.98 34.28
CA GLY A 343 -23.78 -27.12 32.93
C GLY A 343 -23.28 -25.80 32.33
N LEU A 344 -23.00 -24.80 33.17
CA LEU A 344 -22.68 -23.44 32.74
C LEU A 344 -21.21 -23.06 32.99
N PHE A 345 -20.69 -22.18 32.13
CA PHE A 345 -19.40 -21.54 32.29
C PHE A 345 -19.56 -20.13 32.89
N VAL A 346 -18.68 -19.77 33.81
CA VAL A 346 -18.63 -18.46 34.48
C VAL A 346 -17.25 -17.82 34.25
N PRO A 347 -16.99 -17.24 33.06
CA PRO A 347 -15.74 -16.57 32.74
C PRO A 347 -15.65 -15.16 33.37
N LYS A 348 -14.48 -14.80 33.90
CA LYS A 348 -14.21 -13.55 34.63
C LYS A 348 -12.79 -13.04 34.37
N LEU A 349 -12.62 -11.73 34.19
CA LEU A 349 -11.33 -11.06 34.34
C LEU A 349 -11.12 -10.77 35.83
N THR A 350 -10.13 -11.38 36.47
CA THR A 350 -9.91 -11.28 37.93
C THR A 350 -8.87 -10.24 38.32
N ALA A 351 -7.89 -9.97 37.45
CA ALA A 351 -6.93 -8.89 37.61
C ALA A 351 -6.54 -8.30 36.25
N VAL A 352 -6.25 -7.00 36.22
CA VAL A 352 -5.51 -6.38 35.13
C VAL A 352 -4.54 -5.33 35.66
N LYS A 353 -3.37 -5.26 35.02
CA LYS A 353 -2.45 -4.13 35.09
C LYS A 353 -2.29 -3.53 33.70
N VAL A 354 -2.47 -2.21 33.62
CA VAL A 354 -2.29 -1.38 32.42
C VAL A 354 -0.94 -0.66 32.57
N ALA A 355 0.00 -0.93 31.66
CA ALA A 355 1.28 -0.25 31.61
C ALA A 355 1.42 0.56 30.32
N PHE A 356 1.68 1.85 30.46
CA PHE A 356 1.90 2.77 29.35
C PHE A 356 3.37 2.75 28.94
N ALA A 357 3.65 2.63 27.64
CA ALA A 357 5.00 2.55 27.11
C ALA A 357 5.10 3.24 25.75
N ALA A 358 6.30 3.70 25.38
CA ALA A 358 6.57 4.16 24.01
C ALA A 358 6.18 3.07 22.99
N CYS A 359 5.39 3.46 22.00
CA CYS A 359 4.89 2.58 20.96
C CYS A 359 6.01 1.96 20.12
N GLN A 360 5.82 0.72 19.68
CA GLN A 360 6.82 -0.07 18.94
C GLN A 360 6.48 -0.12 17.45
N GLY A 361 6.93 0.87 16.67
CA GLY A 361 6.68 0.94 15.23
C GLY A 361 7.55 0.04 14.37
N ILE A 362 7.23 -0.03 13.07
CA ILE A 362 7.99 -0.84 12.10
C ILE A 362 9.47 -0.40 12.01
N ASN A 363 10.34 -1.34 11.62
CA ASN A 363 11.77 -1.08 11.38
C ASN A 363 12.49 -0.45 12.60
N ASN A 364 12.03 -0.74 13.82
CA ASN A 364 12.51 -0.17 15.08
C ASN A 364 12.35 1.37 15.19
N ARG A 365 11.42 1.96 14.44
CA ARG A 365 10.94 3.33 14.67
C ARG A 365 9.96 3.33 15.84
N ASN A 366 10.51 3.26 17.04
CA ASN A 366 9.75 3.32 18.28
C ASN A 366 9.47 4.79 18.66
N ASN A 367 8.39 5.04 19.41
CA ASN A 367 7.87 6.38 19.68
C ASN A 367 7.53 7.18 18.40
N ASP A 368 6.71 6.60 17.53
CA ASP A 368 6.38 7.14 16.20
C ASP A 368 5.00 6.63 15.75
N LEU A 369 4.00 7.52 15.73
CA LEU A 369 2.61 7.13 15.51
C LEU A 369 2.35 6.61 14.10
N TRP A 370 3.02 7.17 13.10
CA TRP A 370 2.93 6.64 11.75
C TRP A 370 3.52 5.24 11.66
N ALA A 371 4.70 5.01 12.24
CA ALA A 371 5.37 3.71 12.20
C ALA A 371 4.65 2.64 13.04
N TYR A 372 3.96 3.05 14.11
CA TYR A 372 3.10 2.18 14.91
C TYR A 372 1.81 1.81 14.16
N MET A 373 1.13 2.76 13.52
CA MET A 373 -0.02 2.46 12.66
C MET A 373 0.37 1.61 11.45
N ALA A 374 1.54 1.85 10.85
CA ALA A 374 2.07 1.01 9.78
C ALA A 374 2.29 -0.45 10.24
N ARG A 375 2.68 -0.65 11.51
CA ARG A 375 2.82 -1.99 12.11
C ARG A 375 1.47 -2.67 12.25
N LEU A 376 0.47 -1.98 12.82
CA LEU A 376 -0.90 -2.49 12.93
C LEU A 376 -1.47 -2.86 11.54
N TYR A 377 -1.20 -2.04 10.52
CA TYR A 377 -1.58 -2.35 9.15
C TYR A 377 -0.94 -3.64 8.62
N TYR A 378 0.37 -3.82 8.79
CA TYR A 378 1.05 -5.07 8.35
C TYR A 378 0.70 -6.31 9.20
N GLN A 379 0.18 -6.12 10.42
CA GLN A 379 -0.40 -7.21 11.23
C GLN A 379 -1.84 -7.56 10.82
N GLY A 380 -2.55 -6.70 10.10
CA GLY A 380 -3.96 -6.83 9.77
C GLY A 380 -4.92 -6.22 10.80
N ASP A 381 -4.40 -5.63 11.87
CA ASP A 381 -5.15 -4.97 12.94
C ASP A 381 -5.93 -3.74 12.44
N ILE A 382 -5.38 -3.00 11.48
CA ILE A 382 -6.07 -1.88 10.80
C ILE A 382 -6.09 -2.03 9.28
N THR A 383 -7.14 -1.49 8.65
CA THR A 383 -7.36 -1.56 7.21
C THR A 383 -6.40 -0.65 6.41
N PRO A 384 -6.19 -0.91 5.11
CA PRO A 384 -5.45 0.00 4.23
C PRO A 384 -6.04 1.42 4.20
N GLN A 385 -7.36 1.55 4.43
CA GLN A 385 -8.05 2.84 4.45
C GLN A 385 -7.80 3.61 5.76
N GLN A 386 -7.86 2.95 6.92
CA GLN A 386 -7.49 3.55 8.21
C GLN A 386 -6.06 4.11 8.18
N PHE A 387 -5.09 3.28 7.79
CA PHE A 387 -3.70 3.70 7.66
C PHE A 387 -3.53 4.78 6.56
N GLY A 388 -4.21 4.62 5.42
CA GLY A 388 -4.17 5.57 4.30
C GLY A 388 -4.83 6.94 4.56
N VAL A 389 -5.68 7.07 5.58
CA VAL A 389 -6.18 8.37 6.08
C VAL A 389 -5.17 8.98 7.05
N ALA A 390 -4.72 8.22 8.06
CA ALA A 390 -3.76 8.71 9.04
C ALA A 390 -2.41 9.14 8.41
N GLY A 391 -1.90 8.37 7.45
CA GLY A 391 -0.68 8.70 6.69
C GLY A 391 -0.80 9.91 5.74
N ARG A 392 -1.96 10.56 5.67
CA ARG A 392 -2.14 11.87 5.00
C ARG A 392 -2.27 13.04 5.98
N ILE A 393 -2.12 12.76 7.27
CA ILE A 393 -2.26 13.73 8.37
C ILE A 393 -0.99 13.72 9.22
N ILE A 394 -0.43 12.55 9.50
CA ILE A 394 0.93 12.39 10.00
C ILE A 394 1.77 12.00 8.77
N THR A 395 2.54 12.93 8.19
CA THR A 395 3.07 12.71 6.83
C THR A 395 4.33 11.84 6.77
N ASN A 396 5.00 11.63 7.91
CA ASN A 396 6.21 10.82 8.06
C ASN A 396 7.40 11.35 7.24
N GLU A 397 7.57 12.66 7.26
CA GLU A 397 8.59 13.39 6.50
C GLU A 397 9.37 14.31 7.46
N SER A 398 10.25 15.16 6.93
CA SER A 398 11.12 16.05 7.74
C SER A 398 10.97 17.54 7.40
N THR A 399 9.90 17.89 6.69
CA THR A 399 9.44 19.26 6.40
C THR A 399 7.99 19.17 5.89
N CYS A 400 7.21 20.24 6.00
CA CYS A 400 5.88 20.33 5.39
C CYS A 400 5.86 20.55 3.86
N GLY A 401 7.01 20.60 3.19
CA GLY A 401 7.12 20.96 1.76
C GLY A 401 6.68 19.88 0.75
N THR A 402 6.11 18.77 1.20
CA THR A 402 6.00 17.52 0.43
C THR A 402 4.71 17.36 -0.38
N SER A 403 4.61 16.25 -1.12
CA SER A 403 3.44 15.92 -1.92
C SER A 403 2.20 15.56 -1.08
N THR A 404 2.36 15.16 0.18
CA THR A 404 1.25 14.79 1.08
C THR A 404 0.56 16.03 1.62
N THR A 405 1.33 16.99 2.15
CA THR A 405 0.81 18.32 2.52
C THR A 405 0.20 19.02 1.31
N LYS A 406 0.87 18.98 0.14
CA LYS A 406 0.31 19.50 -1.12
C LYS A 406 -0.99 18.80 -1.52
N TYR A 407 -1.12 17.48 -1.42
CA TYR A 407 -2.39 16.75 -1.68
C TYR A 407 -3.54 17.37 -0.88
N GLN A 408 -3.33 17.61 0.41
CA GLN A 408 -4.39 18.11 1.28
C GLN A 408 -4.73 19.58 1.01
N LEU A 409 -3.71 20.44 0.87
CA LEU A 409 -3.89 21.84 0.45
C LEU A 409 -4.57 21.97 -0.92
N ASN A 410 -4.45 20.95 -1.78
CA ASN A 410 -5.21 20.89 -3.03
C ASN A 410 -6.66 20.40 -2.83
N LYS A 411 -6.92 19.47 -1.90
CA LYS A 411 -8.28 18.98 -1.59
C LYS A 411 -9.20 20.13 -1.16
N ILE A 412 -8.66 21.09 -0.40
CA ILE A 412 -9.35 22.33 0.00
C ILE A 412 -9.22 23.46 -1.05
N ALA A 413 -8.87 23.12 -2.30
CA ALA A 413 -8.77 24.02 -3.47
C ALA A 413 -7.78 25.20 -3.37
N LEU A 414 -6.96 25.28 -2.31
CA LEU A 414 -6.07 26.41 -2.01
C LEU A 414 -4.68 26.30 -2.64
N THR A 415 -4.29 25.09 -3.06
CA THR A 415 -3.49 24.91 -4.28
C THR A 415 -4.39 24.31 -5.35
N THR A 416 -4.34 24.79 -6.59
CA THR A 416 -5.27 24.30 -7.62
C THR A 416 -4.60 23.25 -8.50
N GLY A 417 -5.17 22.05 -8.50
CA GLY A 417 -4.64 20.96 -9.31
C GLY A 417 -5.24 19.59 -8.99
N TYR A 418 -5.18 19.16 -7.73
CA TYR A 418 -5.58 17.80 -7.35
C TYR A 418 -7.08 17.55 -7.46
N ASP A 419 -7.91 18.57 -7.24
CA ASP A 419 -9.37 18.46 -7.32
C ASP A 419 -9.82 18.22 -8.79
N HIS A 420 -9.96 16.93 -9.11
CA HIS A 420 -10.46 16.39 -10.38
C HIS A 420 -11.45 15.28 -10.06
N ASP A 421 -12.66 15.38 -10.64
CA ASP A 421 -13.61 14.28 -10.59
C ASP A 421 -13.07 13.07 -11.37
N VAL A 422 -12.81 11.97 -10.65
CA VAL A 422 -12.32 10.72 -11.24
C VAL A 422 -13.37 10.00 -12.08
N SER A 423 -14.63 10.42 -12.07
CA SER A 423 -15.66 9.96 -13.00
C SER A 423 -15.48 10.58 -14.39
N THR A 424 -15.21 11.89 -14.47
CA THR A 424 -14.93 12.69 -15.69
C THR A 424 -13.51 12.54 -16.21
N TRP A 425 -12.49 12.46 -15.34
CA TRP A 425 -11.08 12.61 -15.72
C TRP A 425 -10.26 11.32 -15.61
N THR A 426 -9.33 11.12 -16.54
CA THR A 426 -8.30 10.07 -16.50
C THR A 426 -6.91 10.69 -16.42
N ASN A 427 -6.11 10.34 -15.42
CA ASN A 427 -4.72 10.78 -15.31
C ASN A 427 -3.87 10.13 -16.43
N VAL A 428 -3.08 10.95 -17.13
CA VAL A 428 -2.20 10.51 -18.23
C VAL A 428 -0.72 10.80 -17.98
N ALA A 429 -0.42 11.79 -17.12
CA ALA A 429 0.92 12.04 -16.60
C ALA A 429 0.82 12.75 -15.23
N GLY A 430 1.86 12.56 -14.41
CA GLY A 430 2.02 13.21 -13.12
C GLY A 430 3.38 12.87 -12.53
N ARG A 431 3.80 13.58 -11.49
CA ARG A 431 5.11 13.42 -10.86
C ARG A 431 5.00 13.34 -9.33
N GLU A 432 5.91 12.60 -8.70
CA GLU A 432 5.86 12.19 -7.29
C GLU A 432 4.44 11.68 -6.91
N ALA A 433 3.81 12.07 -5.79
CA ALA A 433 2.46 11.58 -5.45
C ALA A 433 1.30 12.12 -6.33
N LEU A 434 1.59 12.89 -7.39
CA LEU A 434 0.64 13.15 -8.49
C LEU A 434 0.72 12.11 -9.62
N LYS A 435 1.72 11.23 -9.61
CA LYS A 435 1.86 10.09 -10.52
C LYS A 435 0.89 8.97 -10.08
N LEU A 436 -0.39 9.12 -10.43
CA LEU A 436 -1.43 8.17 -10.04
C LEU A 436 -1.33 6.83 -10.79
N ARG A 437 -0.67 6.80 -11.95
CA ARG A 437 -0.46 5.62 -12.81
C ARG A 437 0.87 5.74 -13.58
N GLU A 438 1.34 4.62 -14.14
CA GLU A 438 2.44 4.62 -15.11
C GLU A 438 2.04 5.27 -16.45
N THR A 439 3.04 5.50 -17.31
CA THR A 439 2.91 6.26 -18.57
C THR A 439 1.71 5.82 -19.41
N TYR A 440 0.98 6.77 -19.98
CA TYR A 440 -0.15 6.52 -20.86
C TYR A 440 0.30 6.38 -22.33
N GLY A 441 -0.22 5.39 -23.06
CA GLY A 441 0.13 5.18 -24.48
C GLY A 441 -0.17 6.41 -25.38
N HIS A 442 0.69 6.71 -26.36
CA HIS A 442 0.47 7.85 -27.26
C HIS A 442 -0.70 7.63 -28.22
N ARG A 443 -0.98 6.38 -28.66
CA ARG A 443 -2.16 6.08 -29.48
C ARG A 443 -3.42 6.04 -28.62
N ALA A 444 -3.35 5.44 -27.44
CA ALA A 444 -4.41 5.55 -26.45
C ALA A 444 -4.79 7.02 -26.18
N PHE A 445 -3.79 7.91 -26.02
CA PHE A 445 -3.98 9.36 -25.82
C PHE A 445 -4.60 10.07 -27.02
N VAL A 446 -4.19 9.71 -28.24
CA VAL A 446 -4.83 10.22 -29.47
C VAL A 446 -6.30 9.81 -29.56
N LYS A 447 -6.64 8.57 -29.18
CA LYS A 447 -8.04 8.11 -29.16
C LYS A 447 -8.86 8.80 -28.06
N SER A 448 -8.33 8.93 -26.83
CA SER A 448 -8.98 9.71 -25.75
C SER A 448 -8.96 11.23 -25.94
N LEU A 449 -8.50 11.73 -27.09
CA LEU A 449 -8.61 13.13 -27.51
C LEU A 449 -9.25 13.34 -28.89
N THR A 450 -9.76 12.28 -29.52
CA THR A 450 -10.50 12.39 -30.79
C THR A 450 -11.88 13.04 -30.51
N PRO A 451 -12.20 14.22 -31.05
CA PRO A 451 -13.46 14.89 -30.71
C PRO A 451 -14.68 14.18 -31.33
N ASP A 452 -15.66 13.84 -30.50
CA ASP A 452 -17.01 13.40 -30.86
C ASP A 452 -18.02 14.26 -30.09
N ALA A 453 -18.48 15.33 -30.74
CA ALA A 453 -19.47 16.25 -30.17
C ALA A 453 -20.88 15.63 -30.03
N THR A 454 -21.14 14.48 -30.65
CA THR A 454 -22.38 13.71 -30.49
C THR A 454 -22.36 12.79 -29.25
N ALA A 455 -21.17 12.40 -28.78
CA ALA A 455 -20.95 11.61 -27.56
C ALA A 455 -20.37 12.41 -26.38
N GLY A 456 -20.58 13.74 -26.36
CA GLY A 456 -20.09 14.64 -25.28
C GLY A 456 -18.56 14.77 -25.19
N HIS A 457 -17.81 14.24 -26.16
CA HIS A 457 -16.37 14.04 -26.06
C HIS A 457 -15.59 15.13 -26.80
N TYR A 458 -15.16 16.17 -26.09
CA TYR A 458 -14.61 17.39 -26.71
C TYR A 458 -13.08 17.40 -26.90
N GLY A 459 -12.38 16.31 -26.61
CA GLY A 459 -10.91 16.22 -26.75
C GLY A 459 -10.17 17.23 -25.87
N ILE A 460 -10.49 17.24 -24.57
CA ILE A 460 -9.98 18.20 -23.60
C ILE A 460 -8.89 17.57 -22.72
N ILE A 461 -7.73 18.23 -22.68
CA ILE A 461 -6.66 17.94 -21.72
C ILE A 461 -6.78 18.96 -20.58
N TYR A 462 -6.92 18.46 -19.36
CA TYR A 462 -6.85 19.26 -18.14
C TYR A 462 -5.44 19.17 -17.55
N ARG A 463 -4.80 20.33 -17.32
CA ARG A 463 -3.54 20.45 -16.59
C ARG A 463 -3.77 21.06 -15.21
N ALA A 464 -3.24 20.36 -14.21
CA ALA A 464 -3.16 20.70 -12.80
C ALA A 464 -1.73 21.17 -12.46
N CYS A 465 -1.56 22.23 -11.66
CA CYS A 465 -0.23 22.70 -11.24
C CYS A 465 -0.30 23.41 -9.88
N ALA A 466 0.01 22.69 -8.80
CA ALA A 466 -0.26 23.16 -7.44
C ALA A 466 0.52 24.45 -7.07
N SER A 467 1.78 24.59 -7.49
CA SER A 467 2.59 25.81 -7.26
C SER A 467 2.57 26.83 -8.40
N CYS A 468 1.68 26.71 -9.40
CA CYS A 468 1.52 27.75 -10.42
C CYS A 468 0.85 29.02 -9.85
N THR A 469 0.84 30.09 -10.62
CA THR A 469 0.04 31.30 -10.35
C THR A 469 -1.46 31.00 -10.51
N LYS A 470 -2.33 31.75 -9.79
CA LYS A 470 -3.78 31.50 -9.70
C LYS A 470 -4.51 31.26 -11.03
N THR A 471 -4.06 31.87 -12.12
CA THR A 471 -4.65 31.69 -13.47
C THR A 471 -4.14 30.45 -14.21
N HIS A 472 -3.04 29.84 -13.76
CA HIS A 472 -2.30 28.75 -14.43
C HIS A 472 -2.29 27.42 -13.64
N MET A 473 -2.87 27.42 -12.43
CA MET A 473 -3.00 26.23 -11.57
C MET A 473 -4.01 25.22 -12.13
N LYS A 474 -5.11 25.68 -12.75
CA LYS A 474 -5.97 24.87 -13.64
C LYS A 474 -5.93 25.47 -15.06
N ILE A 475 -5.62 24.67 -16.08
CA ILE A 475 -5.64 25.07 -17.50
C ILE A 475 -6.29 23.94 -18.32
N TYR A 476 -7.25 24.28 -19.18
CA TYR A 476 -7.93 23.33 -20.06
C TYR A 476 -7.55 23.60 -21.52
N TYR A 477 -6.85 22.66 -22.15
CA TYR A 477 -6.58 22.65 -23.58
C TYR A 477 -7.72 21.91 -24.28
N ARG A 478 -8.37 22.53 -25.26
CA ARG A 478 -9.40 21.91 -26.12
C ARG A 478 -8.80 21.66 -27.50
N ARG A 479 -8.87 20.43 -27.99
CA ARG A 479 -8.50 20.07 -29.37
C ARG A 479 -9.59 20.54 -30.35
N LEU A 480 -9.19 21.15 -31.47
CA LEU A 480 -10.09 21.69 -32.50
C LEU A 480 -10.13 20.86 -33.80
N THR A 481 -9.10 20.04 -34.05
CA THR A 481 -8.97 19.20 -35.27
C THR A 481 -8.47 17.79 -34.91
N PRO A 482 -8.60 16.77 -35.78
CA PRO A 482 -8.07 15.43 -35.50
C PRO A 482 -6.54 15.43 -35.30
N ILE A 483 -6.01 14.57 -34.41
CA ILE A 483 -4.55 14.44 -34.22
C ILE A 483 -3.99 13.47 -35.29
N PRO A 484 -2.96 13.86 -36.08
CA PRO A 484 -2.35 12.95 -37.06
C PRO A 484 -1.68 11.74 -36.40
N GLU A 485 -1.84 10.54 -36.98
CA GLU A 485 -1.21 9.31 -36.45
C GLU A 485 0.33 9.31 -36.47
N THR A 486 0.94 10.23 -37.24
CA THR A 486 2.39 10.45 -37.28
C THR A 486 2.89 11.38 -36.16
N PHE A 487 2.00 11.98 -35.38
CA PHE A 487 2.33 13.04 -34.42
C PHE A 487 2.04 12.62 -32.97
N ASN A 488 3.10 12.54 -32.16
CA ASN A 488 2.99 12.24 -30.73
C ASN A 488 2.65 13.53 -29.93
N LEU A 489 1.37 13.91 -29.91
CA LEU A 489 0.90 15.07 -29.13
C LEU A 489 1.22 14.94 -27.62
N LEU A 490 1.24 13.71 -27.07
CA LEU A 490 1.60 13.48 -25.67
C LEU A 490 3.06 13.88 -25.40
N SER A 491 3.98 13.49 -26.28
CA SER A 491 5.37 13.95 -26.22
C SER A 491 5.47 15.47 -26.34
N ASN A 492 4.75 16.03 -27.31
CA ASN A 492 4.80 17.47 -27.58
C ASN A 492 4.27 18.33 -26.42
N ILE A 493 3.38 17.79 -25.59
CA ILE A 493 2.85 18.48 -24.41
C ILE A 493 3.74 18.32 -23.16
N LEU A 494 4.48 17.20 -23.04
CA LEU A 494 5.27 16.86 -21.85
C LEU A 494 6.78 17.13 -21.97
N TYR A 495 7.33 17.17 -23.19
CA TYR A 495 8.78 17.25 -23.44
C TYR A 495 9.16 18.26 -24.53
N ASP A 496 8.43 18.34 -25.65
CA ASP A 496 8.92 19.11 -26.81
C ASP A 496 8.56 20.60 -26.76
N ARG A 497 9.56 21.44 -27.02
CA ARG A 497 9.42 22.91 -27.13
C ARG A 497 9.28 23.33 -28.60
N ASN A 498 8.18 22.93 -29.24
CA ASN A 498 7.84 23.30 -30.62
C ASN A 498 6.34 23.10 -30.93
N ASN A 499 5.91 23.54 -32.12
CA ASN A 499 4.53 23.43 -32.61
C ASN A 499 4.19 22.08 -33.30
N GLY A 500 4.92 21.00 -32.98
CA GLY A 500 4.75 19.71 -33.63
C GLY A 500 5.03 19.75 -35.14
N ALA A 501 6.03 20.53 -35.59
CA ALA A 501 6.29 20.82 -37.00
C ALA A 501 5.06 21.38 -37.78
N GLY A 502 4.15 22.07 -37.09
CA GLY A 502 2.91 22.60 -37.64
C GLY A 502 1.70 21.69 -37.47
N GLN A 503 1.81 20.60 -36.69
CA GLN A 503 0.72 19.68 -36.35
C GLN A 503 0.04 20.02 -35.00
N ASN A 504 0.49 21.07 -34.31
CA ASN A 504 -0.08 21.59 -33.08
C ASN A 504 0.04 23.14 -32.99
N VAL A 505 -0.81 23.86 -33.73
CA VAL A 505 -0.80 25.32 -33.85
C VAL A 505 -1.94 25.99 -33.07
N TRP A 506 -1.62 26.85 -32.10
CA TRP A 506 -2.60 27.61 -31.32
C TRP A 506 -3.61 28.39 -32.20
N ASN A 507 -4.88 28.36 -31.81
CA ASN A 507 -6.06 28.90 -32.53
C ASN A 507 -6.39 28.27 -33.90
N ALA A 508 -5.60 27.30 -34.39
CA ALA A 508 -5.98 26.45 -35.54
C ALA A 508 -6.27 25.01 -35.08
N ASP A 509 -5.40 24.47 -34.22
CA ASP A 509 -5.41 23.12 -33.70
C ASP A 509 -5.95 23.03 -32.26
N PHE A 510 -5.77 24.07 -31.45
CA PHE A 510 -6.19 24.07 -30.05
C PHE A 510 -6.48 25.46 -29.50
N SER A 511 -7.30 25.51 -28.45
CA SER A 511 -7.55 26.68 -27.62
C SER A 511 -7.31 26.35 -26.14
N LEU A 512 -6.97 27.36 -25.34
CA LEU A 512 -6.76 27.24 -23.90
C LEU A 512 -7.87 27.98 -23.13
N HIS A 513 -8.34 27.42 -22.02
CA HIS A 513 -9.48 27.91 -21.25
C HIS A 513 -9.23 27.79 -19.74
N SER A 514 -9.90 28.61 -18.93
CA SER A 514 -9.79 28.58 -17.46
C SER A 514 -10.78 27.65 -16.76
N THR A 515 -11.88 27.27 -17.42
CA THR A 515 -12.87 26.34 -16.87
C THR A 515 -13.17 25.21 -17.85
N TYR A 516 -13.67 24.09 -17.32
CA TYR A 516 -14.11 22.96 -18.14
C TYR A 516 -15.35 23.33 -18.99
N ALA A 517 -16.27 24.14 -18.44
CA ALA A 517 -17.45 24.62 -19.17
C ALA A 517 -17.07 25.52 -20.36
N ASP A 518 -16.12 26.43 -20.18
CA ASP A 518 -15.54 27.23 -21.27
C ASP A 518 -14.88 26.33 -22.33
N ALA A 519 -14.12 25.32 -21.89
CA ALA A 519 -13.46 24.36 -22.76
C ALA A 519 -14.45 23.47 -23.54
N ILE A 520 -15.63 23.15 -22.99
CA ILE A 520 -16.73 22.45 -23.68
C ILE A 520 -17.42 23.38 -24.68
N ALA A 521 -17.72 24.62 -24.29
CA ALA A 521 -18.42 25.59 -25.13
C ALA A 521 -17.54 26.22 -26.24
N GLY A 522 -16.20 26.11 -26.11
CA GLY A 522 -15.26 26.91 -26.91
C GLY A 522 -15.24 28.40 -26.53
N ALA A 523 -15.84 28.75 -25.39
CA ALA A 523 -15.98 30.13 -24.93
C ALA A 523 -14.72 30.64 -24.20
N ASN A 524 -14.60 31.96 -24.07
CA ASN A 524 -13.60 32.63 -23.21
C ASN A 524 -12.15 32.12 -23.36
N ALA A 525 -11.75 31.80 -24.60
CA ALA A 525 -10.40 31.32 -24.91
C ALA A 525 -9.34 32.34 -24.50
N TRP A 526 -8.23 31.84 -23.96
CA TRP A 526 -7.08 32.62 -23.53
C TRP A 526 -6.43 33.37 -24.70
N LYS A 527 -5.71 34.44 -24.36
CA LYS A 527 -4.98 35.28 -25.30
C LYS A 527 -3.49 35.18 -25.02
N CYS A 528 -2.69 35.22 -26.08
CA CYS A 528 -1.23 35.22 -25.97
C CYS A 528 -0.66 36.64 -26.13
N PRO A 529 0.49 36.96 -25.51
CA PRO A 529 1.12 38.27 -25.63
C PRO A 529 1.36 38.67 -27.09
N GLY A 530 0.89 39.86 -27.49
CA GLY A 530 0.99 40.33 -28.87
C GLY A 530 0.22 39.50 -29.91
N GLY A 531 -0.64 38.57 -29.49
CA GLY A 531 -1.35 37.63 -30.37
C GLY A 531 -0.49 36.47 -30.88
N VAL A 532 0.66 36.19 -30.27
CA VAL A 532 1.58 35.12 -30.69
C VAL A 532 1.80 34.12 -29.54
N TYR A 533 1.54 32.84 -29.80
CA TYR A 533 1.81 31.74 -28.85
C TYR A 533 3.30 31.41 -28.81
N ASN A 534 3.91 31.33 -27.62
CA ASN A 534 5.32 30.98 -27.48
C ASN A 534 5.56 29.46 -27.41
N TYR A 535 5.94 28.84 -28.53
CA TYR A 535 6.19 27.39 -28.59
C TYR A 535 7.45 26.91 -27.83
N ASP A 536 8.32 27.82 -27.38
CA ASP A 536 9.41 27.46 -26.44
C ASP A 536 8.90 27.11 -25.03
N GLN A 537 7.60 27.29 -24.77
CA GLN A 537 6.96 27.18 -23.46
C GLN A 537 5.82 26.16 -23.51
N THR A 538 6.10 24.95 -23.02
CA THR A 538 5.22 23.77 -23.10
C THR A 538 3.80 24.04 -22.59
N PHE A 539 2.80 23.57 -23.34
CA PHE A 539 1.37 23.58 -23.05
C PHE A 539 0.63 24.93 -22.87
N TYR A 540 1.25 25.99 -22.33
CA TYR A 540 0.56 27.27 -22.04
C TYR A 540 1.08 28.49 -22.83
N GLY A 541 2.26 28.42 -23.46
CA GLY A 541 2.74 29.45 -24.39
C GLY A 541 2.97 30.85 -23.83
N GLU A 542 3.03 31.01 -22.49
CA GLU A 542 3.03 32.30 -21.78
C GLU A 542 1.76 33.16 -22.01
N CYS A 543 0.71 32.51 -22.49
CA CYS A 543 -0.63 33.04 -22.69
C CYS A 543 -1.41 33.09 -21.36
N SER A 544 -2.48 33.87 -21.30
CA SER A 544 -3.32 33.99 -20.09
C SER A 544 -4.75 34.40 -20.44
N PRO A 545 -5.71 34.35 -19.49
CA PRO A 545 -7.09 34.79 -19.74
C PRO A 545 -7.20 36.25 -20.20
N SER A 546 -6.31 37.12 -19.71
CA SER A 546 -6.27 38.55 -20.03
C SER A 546 -5.43 38.87 -21.27
N GLY A 547 -4.51 37.99 -21.68
CA GLY A 547 -3.49 38.28 -22.70
C GLY A 547 -2.19 38.89 -22.17
N THR A 548 -2.09 39.12 -20.85
CA THR A 548 -0.82 39.52 -20.23
C THR A 548 0.17 38.36 -20.21
N ARG A 549 1.45 38.63 -20.43
CA ARG A 549 2.53 37.64 -20.33
C ARG A 549 2.66 37.12 -18.90
N VAL A 550 2.61 35.80 -18.74
CA VAL A 550 2.95 35.12 -17.48
C VAL A 550 4.03 34.09 -17.80
N SER A 551 5.13 34.09 -17.02
CA SER A 551 6.31 33.23 -17.26
C SER A 551 6.55 32.29 -16.09
N GLY A 552 7.39 31.27 -16.27
CA GLY A 552 7.78 30.34 -15.20
C GLY A 552 6.69 29.33 -14.77
N GLN A 553 5.63 29.19 -15.56
CA GLN A 553 4.52 28.25 -15.28
C GLN A 553 4.71 26.89 -15.97
N ARG A 554 5.83 26.71 -16.69
CA ARG A 554 6.14 25.55 -17.53
C ARG A 554 6.34 24.27 -16.73
N SER A 555 6.00 23.16 -17.36
CA SER A 555 6.29 21.80 -16.92
C SER A 555 6.89 21.01 -18.05
N LEU A 556 7.98 20.31 -17.75
CA LEU A 556 8.73 19.44 -18.64
C LEU A 556 9.08 18.19 -17.84
N PHE A 557 9.03 17.02 -18.48
CA PHE A 557 9.19 15.74 -17.80
C PHE A 557 10.61 15.16 -17.98
N HIS A 558 11.60 16.02 -18.25
CA HIS A 558 13.01 15.62 -18.36
C HIS A 558 13.69 15.46 -16.99
N PRO A 559 14.57 14.46 -16.82
CA PRO A 559 15.44 14.38 -15.64
C PRO A 559 16.46 15.53 -15.58
N GLY A 560 16.67 16.12 -14.40
CA GLY A 560 17.85 16.93 -14.07
C GLY A 560 17.80 18.44 -14.37
N TRP A 561 16.63 19.08 -14.36
CA TRP A 561 16.50 20.54 -14.57
C TRP A 561 15.69 21.22 -13.44
N ASP A 562 16.38 21.84 -12.48
CA ASP A 562 15.81 22.35 -11.21
C ASP A 562 15.01 23.67 -11.33
N SER A 563 14.46 23.98 -12.51
CA SER A 563 13.79 25.27 -12.83
C SER A 563 12.36 25.10 -13.35
N GLU A 564 11.74 23.97 -13.04
CA GLU A 564 10.53 23.46 -13.70
C GLU A 564 9.49 23.03 -12.67
N LYS A 565 8.19 23.18 -12.98
CA LYS A 565 7.11 22.89 -12.03
C LYS A 565 7.00 21.37 -11.81
N VAL A 566 7.42 20.91 -10.64
CA VAL A 566 7.44 19.48 -10.25
C VAL A 566 6.09 18.94 -9.79
N ASP A 567 5.19 19.82 -9.33
CA ASP A 567 3.89 19.49 -8.75
C ASP A 567 2.75 19.67 -9.76
N VAL A 568 2.91 19.01 -10.91
CA VAL A 568 2.04 19.10 -12.08
C VAL A 568 1.49 17.73 -12.47
N ALA A 569 0.22 17.69 -12.85
CA ALA A 569 -0.44 16.54 -13.45
C ALA A 569 -1.23 16.92 -14.70
N TYR A 570 -1.41 15.95 -15.58
CA TYR A 570 -2.16 16.04 -16.81
C TYR A 570 -3.22 14.94 -16.84
N TYR A 571 -4.41 15.31 -17.31
CA TYR A 571 -5.58 14.45 -17.40
C TYR A 571 -6.25 14.65 -18.75
N VAL A 572 -6.96 13.63 -19.24
CA VAL A 572 -7.89 13.74 -20.37
C VAL A 572 -9.31 13.53 -19.88
N ASN A 573 -10.29 14.20 -20.50
CA ASN A 573 -11.68 13.87 -20.25
C ASN A 573 -11.94 12.44 -20.74
N LYS A 574 -12.82 11.72 -20.06
CA LYS A 574 -13.37 10.45 -20.54
C LYS A 574 -14.50 10.73 -21.54
N ALA A 575 -14.88 9.71 -22.30
CA ALA A 575 -16.24 9.63 -22.81
C ALA A 575 -17.18 9.36 -21.64
N GLU A 576 -18.38 9.94 -21.64
CA GLU A 576 -19.32 9.80 -20.51
C GLU A 576 -19.93 8.39 -20.42
N ASP A 577 -19.82 7.58 -21.48
CA ASP A 577 -20.23 6.17 -21.52
C ASP A 577 -19.19 5.22 -20.90
N ALA A 578 -19.61 4.48 -19.88
CA ALA A 578 -18.77 3.73 -18.94
C ALA A 578 -18.15 2.41 -19.47
N ALA A 579 -17.58 2.40 -20.69
CA ALA A 579 -17.06 1.20 -21.35
C ALA A 579 -15.58 1.26 -21.79
N THR A 580 -14.94 2.44 -21.81
CA THR A 580 -13.59 2.62 -22.43
C THR A 580 -12.41 2.21 -21.55
N SER A 581 -12.63 1.73 -20.32
CA SER A 581 -11.56 1.27 -19.43
C SER A 581 -11.84 -0.15 -18.91
N LEU A 582 -11.37 -1.15 -19.65
CA LEU A 582 -11.07 -2.44 -19.04
C LEU A 582 -10.05 -2.23 -17.93
N LEU A 583 -10.33 -2.79 -16.75
CA LEU A 583 -9.34 -2.89 -15.69
C LEU A 583 -8.25 -3.87 -16.13
N ILE A 584 -7.07 -3.35 -16.46
CA ILE A 584 -5.85 -4.13 -16.21
C ILE A 584 -5.79 -4.33 -14.69
N GLU A 585 -5.91 -5.59 -14.26
CA GLU A 585 -5.22 -6.02 -13.04
C GLU A 585 -3.74 -5.75 -13.30
N SER A 586 -3.15 -4.76 -12.62
CA SER A 586 -1.71 -4.54 -12.69
C SER A 586 -1.06 -5.72 -11.99
N THR A 587 -0.74 -6.79 -12.74
CA THR A 587 -0.26 -8.08 -12.22
C THR A 587 1.19 -7.97 -11.72
N THR A 588 1.35 -7.13 -10.70
CA THR A 588 2.57 -6.81 -9.94
C THR A 588 3.76 -6.25 -10.72
N THR A 589 4.47 -5.36 -10.04
CA THR A 589 5.92 -5.26 -10.19
C THR A 589 6.52 -6.57 -9.64
N ILE A 590 6.94 -7.49 -10.49
CA ILE A 590 7.38 -8.84 -10.09
C ILE A 590 8.90 -9.05 -10.25
N GLY A 591 9.70 -8.25 -9.56
CA GLY A 591 11.16 -8.49 -9.46
C GLY A 591 11.89 -7.52 -8.54
N PRO A 592 12.90 -7.96 -7.74
CA PRO A 592 13.65 -7.12 -6.80
C PRO A 592 14.78 -6.31 -7.47
N GLY A 593 14.56 -5.81 -8.69
CA GLY A 593 15.54 -5.03 -9.46
C GLY A 593 15.44 -3.52 -9.19
N GLN A 594 16.50 -2.75 -9.45
CA GLN A 594 16.46 -1.28 -9.30
C GLN A 594 15.56 -0.56 -10.32
N TRP A 595 14.92 -1.29 -11.24
CA TRP A 595 14.06 -0.77 -12.30
C TRP A 595 12.60 -1.24 -12.17
N ALA A 596 12.25 -1.83 -11.02
CA ALA A 596 10.95 -2.44 -10.75
C ALA A 596 9.74 -1.47 -10.91
N ASN A 597 9.98 -0.16 -10.81
CA ASN A 597 8.97 0.90 -10.91
C ASN A 597 8.63 1.33 -12.36
N TYR A 598 9.03 0.55 -13.38
CA TYR A 598 8.84 0.91 -14.80
C TYR A 598 8.13 -0.17 -15.66
N GLY A 599 7.89 -1.37 -15.14
CA GLY A 599 7.28 -2.47 -15.93
C GLY A 599 5.79 -2.31 -16.27
N ALA A 600 5.05 -1.54 -15.48
CA ALA A 600 3.60 -1.40 -15.60
C ALA A 600 3.17 -0.35 -16.66
N GLY A 601 1.93 -0.50 -17.14
CA GLY A 601 1.37 0.28 -18.23
C GLY A 601 -0.13 0.00 -18.40
N ILE A 602 -0.74 0.62 -19.41
CA ILE A 602 -2.21 0.70 -19.54
C ILE A 602 -2.65 -0.03 -20.82
N ALA A 603 -3.76 -0.78 -20.74
CA ALA A 603 -4.56 -1.15 -21.91
C ALA A 603 -5.75 -0.20 -22.04
N LEU A 604 -6.04 0.20 -23.28
CA LEU A 604 -7.29 0.83 -23.68
C LEU A 604 -7.89 0.00 -24.81
N GLU A 605 -9.06 -0.60 -24.59
CA GLU A 605 -9.85 -1.24 -25.66
C GLU A 605 -10.72 -0.17 -26.33
N ASN A 606 -10.65 -0.07 -27.65
CA ASN A 606 -11.61 0.69 -28.45
C ASN A 606 -12.95 -0.06 -28.43
N PRO A 607 -14.02 0.49 -27.83
CA PRO A 607 -15.29 -0.23 -27.66
C PRO A 607 -16.01 -0.54 -28.99
N THR A 608 -15.63 0.10 -30.11
CA THR A 608 -16.29 -0.11 -31.41
C THR A 608 -15.74 -1.30 -32.19
N ASP A 609 -14.42 -1.50 -32.18
CA ASP A 609 -13.72 -2.51 -33.01
C ASP A 609 -12.88 -3.51 -32.20
N ARG A 610 -12.86 -3.38 -30.87
CA ARG A 610 -12.10 -4.20 -29.92
C ARG A 610 -10.58 -4.15 -30.11
N THR A 611 -10.06 -3.07 -30.70
CA THR A 611 -8.62 -2.80 -30.77
C THR A 611 -8.09 -2.43 -29.40
N MET A 612 -7.14 -3.21 -28.87
CA MET A 612 -6.43 -2.89 -27.63
C MET A 612 -5.12 -2.16 -27.92
N TYR A 613 -4.98 -0.96 -27.37
CA TYR A 613 -3.73 -0.21 -27.29
C TYR A 613 -3.09 -0.50 -25.94
N MET A 614 -1.88 -1.08 -25.92
CA MET A 614 -1.17 -1.42 -24.68
C MET A 614 0.23 -0.84 -24.68
N ASN A 615 0.62 -0.18 -23.58
CA ASN A 615 2.00 0.25 -23.37
C ASN A 615 2.68 -0.50 -22.22
N ALA A 616 4.02 -0.52 -22.25
CA ALA A 616 4.87 -1.00 -21.15
C ALA A 616 6.30 -0.44 -21.30
N ALA A 617 7.03 -0.26 -20.20
CA ALA A 617 8.50 -0.37 -20.24
C ALA A 617 8.93 -1.72 -19.62
N GLY A 618 10.09 -1.80 -18.98
CA GLY A 618 10.54 -3.00 -18.27
C GLY A 618 11.77 -3.69 -18.88
N SER A 619 12.54 -4.36 -18.01
CA SER A 619 13.86 -4.94 -18.28
C SER A 619 13.82 -6.05 -19.33
N ASP A 620 13.11 -7.15 -19.07
CA ASP A 620 12.67 -8.14 -20.07
C ASP A 620 11.71 -9.20 -19.46
N ILE A 621 11.03 -9.96 -20.32
CA ILE A 621 10.46 -11.28 -20.03
C ILE A 621 11.59 -12.32 -20.14
N TRP A 622 12.55 -12.26 -19.20
CA TRP A 622 13.76 -13.11 -19.18
C TRP A 622 14.33 -13.32 -17.78
N GLY A 623 15.22 -14.31 -17.60
CA GLY A 623 15.80 -14.62 -16.28
C GLY A 623 14.78 -15.26 -15.33
N ASN A 624 15.00 -15.19 -14.02
CA ASN A 624 14.14 -15.87 -13.03
C ASN A 624 12.83 -15.15 -12.68
N ALA A 625 12.59 -13.95 -13.21
CA ALA A 625 11.40 -13.14 -12.95
C ALA A 625 11.09 -12.22 -14.16
N ASP A 626 9.82 -12.12 -14.57
CA ASP A 626 9.43 -11.35 -15.77
C ASP A 626 9.10 -9.87 -15.46
N ASP A 627 9.58 -8.93 -16.29
CA ASP A 627 9.31 -7.49 -16.17
C ASP A 627 8.64 -6.92 -17.44
N PHE A 628 7.32 -6.71 -17.36
CA PHE A 628 6.41 -6.47 -18.49
C PHE A 628 5.00 -6.06 -18.01
N SER A 629 4.14 -5.57 -18.92
CA SER A 629 2.70 -5.39 -18.66
C SER A 629 1.87 -6.52 -19.27
N TYR A 630 0.86 -6.99 -18.53
CA TYR A 630 -0.05 -8.07 -18.92
C TYR A 630 -1.51 -7.62 -18.88
N TRP A 631 -2.28 -7.98 -19.89
CA TRP A 631 -3.74 -8.03 -19.85
C TRP A 631 -4.15 -9.48 -20.06
N SER A 632 -5.02 -10.03 -19.21
CA SER A 632 -5.32 -11.47 -19.26
C SER A 632 -6.68 -11.86 -18.69
N GLU A 633 -7.16 -13.02 -19.15
CA GLU A 633 -8.37 -13.67 -18.66
C GLU A 633 -8.03 -15.05 -18.06
N THR A 634 -8.61 -15.39 -16.92
CA THR A 634 -8.50 -16.73 -16.34
C THR A 634 -9.35 -17.73 -17.13
N LYS A 635 -8.75 -18.87 -17.46
CA LYS A 635 -9.37 -20.01 -18.15
C LYS A 635 -8.99 -21.33 -17.45
N SER A 636 -9.70 -22.40 -17.74
CA SER A 636 -9.46 -23.74 -17.15
C SER A 636 -9.69 -24.89 -18.15
N ASP A 637 -9.74 -24.57 -19.43
CA ASP A 637 -9.97 -25.53 -20.52
C ASP A 637 -8.67 -26.14 -21.06
N ASP A 638 -8.75 -27.40 -21.47
CA ASP A 638 -7.59 -28.13 -21.98
C ASP A 638 -7.18 -27.67 -23.39
N HIS A 639 -8.14 -27.23 -24.22
CA HIS A 639 -7.96 -27.00 -25.65
C HIS A 639 -8.42 -25.60 -26.07
N ARG A 640 -7.49 -24.78 -26.58
CA ARG A 640 -7.74 -23.37 -26.91
C ARG A 640 -6.96 -22.90 -28.13
N ASN A 641 -7.63 -22.16 -29.00
CA ASN A 641 -7.00 -21.35 -30.05
C ASN A 641 -6.98 -19.90 -29.57
N ILE A 642 -5.80 -19.28 -29.60
CA ILE A 642 -5.61 -17.86 -29.31
C ILE A 642 -5.05 -17.21 -30.56
N ILE A 643 -5.71 -16.17 -31.06
CA ILE A 643 -5.33 -15.43 -32.28
C ILE A 643 -5.27 -13.95 -31.93
N VAL A 644 -4.29 -13.22 -32.49
CA VAL A 644 -4.26 -11.76 -32.46
C VAL A 644 -3.43 -11.21 -33.62
N ARG A 645 -3.75 -9.99 -34.08
CA ARG A 645 -2.92 -9.20 -34.99
C ARG A 645 -2.18 -8.13 -34.18
N VAL A 646 -0.86 -8.25 -34.07
CA VAL A 646 -0.02 -7.28 -33.36
C VAL A 646 0.56 -6.29 -34.36
N SER A 647 0.52 -5.00 -34.04
CA SER A 647 0.93 -3.93 -34.96
C SER A 647 1.50 -2.71 -34.21
N GLY A 648 2.16 -1.83 -34.96
CA GLY A 648 2.58 -0.52 -34.46
C GLY A 648 3.64 -0.55 -33.36
N LEU A 649 4.51 -1.56 -33.33
CA LEU A 649 5.51 -1.73 -32.28
C LEU A 649 6.57 -0.61 -32.33
N SER A 650 6.44 0.38 -31.45
CA SER A 650 7.25 1.61 -31.45
C SER A 650 7.48 2.13 -30.03
N SER A 651 8.65 2.73 -29.78
CA SER A 651 8.87 3.52 -28.56
C SER A 651 8.15 4.85 -28.66
N MET A 652 7.75 5.44 -27.53
CA MET A 652 7.22 6.81 -27.48
C MET A 652 8.15 7.85 -28.12
N TYR A 653 9.46 7.58 -28.16
CA TYR A 653 10.50 8.44 -28.71
C TYR A 653 10.99 8.01 -30.11
N ASN A 654 10.58 6.85 -30.63
CA ASN A 654 11.07 6.35 -31.92
C ASN A 654 10.08 5.39 -32.62
N THR A 655 9.72 5.71 -33.86
CA THR A 655 8.83 4.94 -34.75
C THR A 655 9.47 3.67 -35.36
N ALA A 656 10.75 3.43 -35.09
CA ALA A 656 11.44 2.19 -35.44
C ALA A 656 11.17 1.07 -34.40
N PRO A 657 11.09 -0.21 -34.82
CA PRO A 657 10.99 -1.34 -33.90
C PRO A 657 12.20 -1.41 -32.97
N VAL A 658 11.96 -1.44 -31.65
CA VAL A 658 13.01 -1.57 -30.64
C VAL A 658 13.49 -3.01 -30.60
N SER A 659 14.78 -3.25 -30.82
CA SER A 659 15.38 -4.60 -30.76
C SER A 659 15.04 -5.29 -29.43
N TRP A 660 14.68 -6.58 -29.49
CA TRP A 660 14.28 -7.41 -28.35
C TRP A 660 13.05 -6.99 -27.54
N SER A 661 12.42 -5.84 -27.82
CA SER A 661 11.08 -5.51 -27.30
C SER A 661 10.06 -6.58 -27.74
N LYS A 662 9.09 -6.91 -26.87
CA LYS A 662 8.17 -8.05 -27.04
C LYS A 662 6.72 -7.59 -26.99
N SER A 663 5.90 -8.13 -27.89
CA SER A 663 4.45 -7.88 -27.93
C SER A 663 3.70 -9.08 -28.52
N GLY A 664 2.65 -9.58 -27.87
CA GLY A 664 1.91 -10.73 -28.40
C GLY A 664 1.23 -11.59 -27.34
N ILE A 665 0.98 -12.85 -27.72
CA ILE A 665 0.22 -13.81 -26.92
C ILE A 665 1.10 -14.38 -25.82
N MET A 666 0.61 -14.33 -24.59
CA MET A 666 1.19 -15.06 -23.46
C MET A 666 0.12 -15.92 -22.77
N ILE A 667 0.51 -17.14 -22.44
CA ILE A 667 -0.24 -18.08 -21.61
C ILE A 667 0.67 -18.41 -20.42
N ARG A 668 0.27 -18.09 -19.18
CA ARG A 668 1.04 -18.36 -17.94
C ARG A 668 0.19 -19.13 -16.93
N SER A 669 0.78 -20.07 -16.20
CA SER A 669 0.03 -20.93 -15.27
C SER A 669 -0.48 -20.19 -14.04
N THR A 670 0.27 -19.20 -13.55
CA THR A 670 -0.09 -18.32 -12.43
C THR A 670 0.37 -16.89 -12.74
N LEU A 671 0.11 -15.92 -11.85
CA LEU A 671 0.65 -14.56 -11.95
C LEU A 671 2.04 -14.39 -11.29
N GLU A 672 2.65 -15.47 -10.79
CA GLU A 672 3.94 -15.42 -10.09
C GLU A 672 5.12 -14.97 -10.97
N PRO A 673 6.18 -14.36 -10.40
CA PRO A 673 7.29 -13.75 -11.15
C PRO A 673 7.98 -14.74 -12.08
N GLY A 674 8.26 -15.94 -11.57
CA GLY A 674 8.86 -17.03 -12.31
C GLY A 674 7.84 -18.05 -12.83
N SER A 675 6.57 -17.67 -13.06
CA SER A 675 5.53 -18.60 -13.50
C SER A 675 5.91 -19.29 -14.82
N PRO A 676 5.71 -20.62 -14.95
CA PRO A 676 5.70 -21.29 -16.24
C PRO A 676 4.80 -20.57 -17.25
N HIS A 677 5.30 -20.40 -18.48
CA HIS A 677 4.57 -19.72 -19.55
C HIS A 677 4.98 -20.23 -20.94
N TYR A 678 4.06 -20.12 -21.90
CA TYR A 678 4.33 -20.22 -23.33
C TYR A 678 3.94 -18.90 -23.99
N SER A 679 4.76 -18.38 -24.90
CA SER A 679 4.53 -17.05 -25.46
C SER A 679 5.03 -16.92 -26.90
N VAL A 680 4.23 -16.24 -27.72
CA VAL A 680 4.54 -15.92 -29.12
C VAL A 680 4.48 -14.42 -29.27
N PHE A 681 5.59 -13.81 -29.64
CA PHE A 681 5.76 -12.37 -29.68
C PHE A 681 6.21 -11.91 -31.06
N LEU A 682 5.64 -10.81 -31.54
CA LEU A 682 6.34 -9.92 -32.44
C LEU A 682 7.44 -9.25 -31.60
N THR A 683 8.68 -9.67 -31.85
CA THR A 683 9.87 -9.29 -31.12
C THR A 683 10.71 -8.35 -31.97
N GLY A 684 10.61 -7.04 -31.70
CA GLY A 684 11.50 -6.00 -32.23
C GLY A 684 11.92 -6.13 -33.69
N THR A 685 13.21 -6.34 -33.90
CA THR A 685 13.85 -6.57 -35.21
C THR A 685 14.11 -8.05 -35.51
N GLN A 686 13.74 -8.94 -34.57
CA GLN A 686 13.94 -10.38 -34.62
C GLN A 686 12.79 -11.11 -35.35
N GLY A 687 11.61 -10.48 -35.45
CA GLY A 687 10.43 -11.03 -36.13
C GLY A 687 9.47 -11.71 -35.17
N VAL A 688 8.78 -12.77 -35.62
CA VAL A 688 7.88 -13.54 -34.75
C VAL A 688 8.67 -14.62 -34.03
N CYS A 689 8.83 -14.47 -32.72
CA CYS A 689 9.63 -15.36 -31.89
C CYS A 689 8.78 -16.08 -30.84
N THR A 690 9.11 -17.34 -30.58
CA THR A 690 8.44 -18.16 -29.56
C THR A 690 9.40 -18.48 -28.43
N GLN A 691 8.98 -18.16 -27.20
CA GLN A 691 9.73 -18.37 -25.97
C GLN A 691 8.83 -18.89 -24.85
N GLY A 692 9.42 -19.45 -23.80
CA GLY A 692 8.64 -19.87 -22.64
C GLY A 692 9.48 -20.45 -21.52
N ARG A 693 8.84 -20.59 -20.36
CA ARG A 693 9.42 -21.08 -19.11
C ARG A 693 8.77 -22.41 -18.75
N MET A 694 9.58 -23.47 -18.66
CA MET A 694 9.09 -24.85 -18.49
C MET A 694 8.71 -25.18 -17.04
N THR A 695 9.33 -24.52 -16.07
CA THR A 695 9.20 -24.80 -14.62
C THR A 695 9.22 -23.51 -13.81
N LEU A 696 8.58 -23.51 -12.64
CA LEU A 696 8.54 -22.37 -11.73
C LEU A 696 9.97 -21.94 -11.35
N ASN A 697 10.26 -20.65 -11.50
CA ASN A 697 11.56 -20.00 -11.24
C ASN A 697 12.75 -20.55 -12.06
N GLY A 698 12.52 -21.41 -13.04
CA GLY A 698 13.55 -21.81 -14.02
C GLY A 698 13.76 -20.74 -15.08
N ASN A 699 14.93 -20.67 -15.72
CA ASN A 699 15.17 -19.71 -16.81
C ASN A 699 14.26 -20.02 -18.03
N PRO A 700 13.69 -18.99 -18.69
CA PRO A 700 12.99 -19.18 -19.95
C PRO A 700 13.94 -19.57 -21.07
N SER A 701 13.40 -20.28 -22.06
CA SER A 701 14.09 -20.66 -23.29
C SER A 701 13.48 -19.90 -24.47
N HIS A 702 14.34 -19.41 -25.37
CA HIS A 702 13.95 -18.96 -26.70
C HIS A 702 14.16 -20.12 -27.68
N TRP A 703 13.12 -20.49 -28.44
CA TRP A 703 13.17 -21.71 -29.26
C TRP A 703 13.37 -21.42 -30.75
N ASN A 704 12.69 -20.42 -31.31
CA ASN A 704 12.86 -20.02 -32.71
C ASN A 704 12.31 -18.60 -32.97
N CYS A 705 12.81 -17.94 -34.01
CA CYS A 705 12.24 -16.72 -34.60
C CYS A 705 12.03 -16.91 -36.11
N VAL A 706 10.88 -16.50 -36.63
CA VAL A 706 10.68 -16.28 -38.08
C VAL A 706 10.78 -14.79 -38.35
N ASN A 707 11.87 -14.36 -38.99
CA ASN A 707 11.99 -12.98 -39.45
C ASN A 707 11.12 -12.77 -40.69
N ILE A 708 9.90 -12.28 -40.47
CA ILE A 708 8.92 -11.92 -41.51
C ILE A 708 9.09 -10.47 -42.02
N GLY A 709 10.11 -9.73 -41.56
CA GLY A 709 10.43 -8.37 -41.99
C GLY A 709 9.39 -7.28 -41.66
N ALA A 710 8.30 -7.62 -40.98
CA ALA A 710 7.10 -6.79 -40.88
C ALA A 710 6.97 -6.07 -39.54
N LYS A 711 6.53 -4.80 -39.57
CA LYS A 711 6.10 -4.01 -38.39
C LYS A 711 4.73 -4.45 -37.82
N THR A 712 4.22 -5.61 -38.25
CA THR A 712 2.88 -6.13 -37.95
C THR A 712 2.90 -7.64 -38.18
N ALA A 713 2.27 -8.41 -37.30
CA ALA A 713 2.24 -9.87 -37.38
C ALA A 713 0.90 -10.42 -36.90
N TRP A 714 0.36 -11.39 -37.64
CA TRP A 714 -0.68 -12.27 -37.11
C TRP A 714 -0.01 -13.38 -36.30
N LEU A 715 -0.40 -13.52 -35.05
CA LEU A 715 0.13 -14.51 -34.12
C LEU A 715 -0.98 -15.50 -33.74
N LYS A 716 -0.64 -16.78 -33.64
CA LYS A 716 -1.54 -17.80 -33.09
C LYS A 716 -0.80 -18.76 -32.16
N VAL A 717 -1.46 -19.10 -31.06
CA VAL A 717 -1.12 -20.24 -30.20
C VAL A 717 -2.25 -21.24 -30.21
N GLU A 718 -1.92 -22.53 -30.34
CA GLU A 718 -2.83 -23.62 -30.03
C GLU A 718 -2.36 -24.33 -28.75
N LYS A 719 -3.21 -24.34 -27.72
CA LYS A 719 -3.04 -25.17 -26.52
C LYS A 719 -3.82 -26.48 -26.71
N ARG A 720 -3.18 -27.61 -26.44
CA ARG A 720 -3.78 -28.95 -26.46
C ARG A 720 -3.34 -29.75 -25.24
N GLY A 721 -4.16 -29.73 -24.19
CA GLY A 721 -3.76 -30.16 -22.85
C GLY A 721 -2.60 -29.29 -22.34
N ASN A 722 -1.45 -29.91 -22.14
CA ASN A 722 -0.19 -29.28 -21.76
C ASN A 722 0.79 -29.06 -22.93
N ILE A 723 0.39 -29.38 -24.17
CA ILE A 723 1.18 -29.21 -25.39
C ILE A 723 0.80 -27.89 -26.07
N PHE A 724 1.79 -27.12 -26.49
CA PHE A 724 1.63 -25.82 -27.13
C PHE A 724 2.28 -25.80 -28.52
N TYR A 725 1.61 -25.15 -29.47
CA TYR A 725 2.06 -24.94 -30.84
C TYR A 725 1.96 -23.45 -31.19
N SER A 726 2.93 -22.93 -31.95
CA SER A 726 2.94 -21.53 -32.40
C SER A 726 2.93 -21.39 -33.92
N PHE A 727 2.25 -20.34 -34.40
CA PHE A 727 2.09 -20.05 -35.83
C PHE A 727 2.22 -18.55 -36.08
N ALA A 728 2.80 -18.20 -37.24
CA ALA A 728 2.74 -16.86 -37.81
C ALA A 728 1.74 -16.85 -38.98
N GLY A 729 0.88 -15.83 -39.05
CA GLY A 729 -0.13 -15.69 -40.10
C GLY A 729 0.32 -14.72 -41.20
N ALA A 730 0.11 -15.10 -42.45
CA ALA A 730 0.24 -14.22 -43.62
C ALA A 730 -1.15 -13.76 -44.07
N GLU A 731 -1.38 -12.45 -44.10
CA GLU A 731 -2.64 -11.84 -44.51
C GLU A 731 -2.68 -11.64 -46.02
N THR A 732 -3.71 -12.19 -46.69
CA THR A 732 -3.94 -12.01 -48.13
C THR A 732 -5.29 -11.33 -48.36
N VAL A 733 -5.27 -10.16 -49.02
CA VAL A 733 -6.47 -9.42 -49.40
C VAL A 733 -6.78 -9.71 -50.88
N VAL A 734 -7.95 -10.29 -51.16
CA VAL A 734 -8.37 -10.65 -52.52
C VAL A 734 -9.45 -9.69 -53.01
N GLY A 735 -9.09 -8.79 -53.92
CA GLY A 735 -10.06 -8.03 -54.73
C GLY A 735 -11.05 -7.13 -53.96
N GLY A 736 -10.69 -6.67 -52.75
CA GLY A 736 -11.59 -5.89 -51.90
C GLY A 736 -12.58 -6.73 -51.07
N GLY A 737 -12.49 -8.05 -51.13
CA GLY A 737 -13.17 -8.96 -50.19
C GLY A 737 -12.46 -9.07 -48.83
N PRO A 738 -13.03 -9.82 -47.88
CA PRO A 738 -12.47 -9.99 -46.54
C PRO A 738 -11.08 -10.67 -46.56
N SER A 739 -10.19 -10.20 -45.68
CA SER A 739 -8.85 -10.77 -45.48
C SER A 739 -8.90 -12.27 -45.15
N THR A 740 -8.04 -13.06 -45.79
CA THR A 740 -7.80 -14.46 -45.44
C THR A 740 -6.42 -14.62 -44.82
N ILE A 741 -6.32 -15.29 -43.67
CA ILE A 741 -5.05 -15.48 -42.94
C ILE A 741 -4.53 -16.90 -43.13
N THR A 742 -3.39 -17.04 -43.80
CA THR A 742 -2.69 -18.31 -43.99
C THR A 742 -1.74 -18.56 -42.83
N TRP A 743 -2.04 -19.55 -41.99
CA TRP A 743 -1.26 -19.88 -40.78
C TRP A 743 -0.09 -20.82 -41.08
N THR A 744 1.13 -20.34 -40.87
CA THR A 744 2.37 -21.12 -41.00
C THR A 744 2.90 -21.50 -39.61
N PRO A 745 3.04 -22.80 -39.27
CA PRO A 745 3.63 -23.23 -38.00
C PRO A 745 5.08 -22.78 -37.89
N ILE A 746 5.52 -22.34 -36.71
CA ILE A 746 6.92 -21.95 -36.47
C ILE A 746 7.72 -23.22 -36.12
N PRO A 747 8.73 -23.63 -36.92
CA PRO A 747 9.45 -24.89 -36.69
C PRO A 747 10.12 -24.94 -35.31
N TRP A 748 10.19 -26.15 -34.72
CA TRP A 748 10.88 -26.43 -33.46
C TRP A 748 10.30 -25.77 -32.19
N THR A 749 9.11 -25.16 -32.28
CA THR A 749 8.45 -24.47 -31.16
C THR A 749 7.39 -25.29 -30.41
N THR A 750 7.12 -26.53 -30.83
CA THR A 750 6.17 -27.40 -30.13
C THR A 750 6.75 -27.80 -28.78
N GLN A 751 6.06 -27.47 -27.68
CA GLN A 751 6.56 -27.70 -26.32
C GLN A 751 5.49 -28.27 -25.40
N THR A 752 5.91 -29.14 -24.48
CA THR A 752 5.05 -29.76 -23.47
C THR A 752 5.42 -29.21 -22.10
N ILE A 753 4.60 -28.31 -21.54
CA ILE A 753 4.91 -27.62 -20.28
C ILE A 753 4.13 -28.28 -19.13
N PRO A 754 4.79 -29.00 -18.18
CA PRO A 754 4.10 -29.81 -17.17
C PRO A 754 3.10 -29.05 -16.27
N ALA A 755 3.30 -27.75 -16.08
CA ALA A 755 2.45 -26.90 -15.24
C ALA A 755 1.01 -26.74 -15.76
N PHE A 756 0.77 -26.92 -17.07
CA PHE A 756 -0.56 -26.79 -17.67
C PHE A 756 -1.27 -28.15 -17.77
N ALA A 757 -1.22 -28.92 -16.68
CA ALA A 757 -1.88 -30.22 -16.58
C ALA A 757 -3.41 -30.11 -16.78
N VAL A 758 -4.03 -31.23 -17.18
CA VAL A 758 -5.47 -31.29 -17.49
C VAL A 758 -6.32 -30.80 -16.32
N GLY A 759 -7.26 -29.91 -16.61
CA GLY A 759 -8.16 -29.31 -15.61
C GLY A 759 -7.54 -28.27 -14.66
N GLN A 760 -6.30 -27.83 -14.88
CA GLN A 760 -5.73 -26.70 -14.14
C GLN A 760 -6.18 -25.35 -14.73
N SER A 761 -6.40 -24.36 -13.85
CA SER A 761 -6.60 -22.97 -14.27
C SER A 761 -5.29 -22.33 -14.75
N TYR A 762 -5.40 -21.37 -15.66
CA TYR A 762 -4.29 -20.60 -16.20
C TYR A 762 -4.75 -19.23 -16.68
N GLN A 763 -3.81 -18.29 -16.80
CA GLN A 763 -4.07 -16.97 -17.39
C GLN A 763 -3.67 -16.98 -18.87
N VAL A 764 -4.49 -16.36 -19.71
CA VAL A 764 -4.21 -16.18 -21.15
C VAL A 764 -4.56 -14.77 -21.59
N GLY A 765 -3.69 -14.16 -22.40
CA GLY A 765 -3.93 -12.82 -22.91
C GLY A 765 -2.73 -12.24 -23.65
N LEU A 766 -2.51 -10.94 -23.45
CA LEU A 766 -1.60 -10.10 -24.22
C LEU A 766 -0.53 -9.51 -23.29
N ALA A 767 0.73 -9.67 -23.70
CA ALA A 767 1.89 -9.18 -22.96
C ALA A 767 2.68 -8.17 -23.81
N VAL A 768 3.20 -7.13 -23.17
CA VAL A 768 4.10 -6.13 -23.78
C VAL A 768 5.28 -5.86 -22.84
N SER A 769 6.51 -5.86 -23.37
CA SER A 769 7.71 -5.38 -22.66
C SER A 769 8.62 -4.64 -23.62
N SER A 770 9.21 -3.52 -23.19
CA SER A 770 10.08 -2.71 -24.05
C SER A 770 11.50 -3.25 -24.21
N ALA A 771 11.92 -4.17 -23.34
CA ALA A 771 13.33 -4.55 -23.12
C ALA A 771 14.24 -3.32 -22.85
N SER A 772 13.72 -2.34 -22.11
CA SER A 772 14.30 -1.00 -21.97
C SER A 772 13.70 -0.20 -20.80
N TYR A 773 14.30 0.95 -20.53
CA TYR A 773 13.70 2.00 -19.70
C TYR A 773 12.61 2.78 -20.46
N TYR A 774 12.73 2.88 -21.79
CA TYR A 774 11.84 3.70 -22.61
C TYR A 774 10.54 2.96 -22.95
N PRO A 775 9.36 3.49 -22.60
CA PRO A 775 8.10 2.84 -22.90
C PRO A 775 7.87 2.61 -24.39
N LEU A 776 7.32 1.42 -24.65
CA LEU A 776 6.87 0.90 -25.93
C LEU A 776 5.34 0.91 -25.93
N GLU A 777 4.72 1.10 -27.10
CA GLU A 777 3.28 0.85 -27.29
C GLU A 777 3.07 -0.14 -28.44
N ALA A 778 2.16 -1.09 -28.23
CA ALA A 778 1.71 -2.08 -29.18
C ALA A 778 0.20 -1.96 -29.39
N THR A 779 -0.26 -2.26 -30.61
CA THR A 779 -1.67 -2.19 -30.99
C THR A 779 -2.13 -3.57 -31.46
N PHE A 780 -3.12 -4.11 -30.76
CA PHE A 780 -3.66 -5.46 -30.94
C PHE A 780 -5.06 -5.36 -31.54
N THR A 781 -5.26 -5.88 -32.74
CA THR A 781 -6.59 -6.04 -33.34
C THR A 781 -6.95 -7.51 -33.42
N ASN A 782 -8.26 -7.82 -33.50
CA ASN A 782 -8.74 -9.18 -33.71
C ASN A 782 -8.23 -10.18 -32.65
N TYR A 783 -8.15 -9.76 -31.37
CA TYR A 783 -7.92 -10.71 -30.28
C TYR A 783 -9.11 -11.66 -30.16
N ASP A 784 -8.84 -12.94 -30.29
CA ASP A 784 -9.82 -14.01 -30.25
C ASP A 784 -9.27 -15.20 -29.47
N SER A 785 -10.10 -15.77 -28.60
CA SER A 785 -9.68 -16.76 -27.59
C SER A 785 -10.79 -17.80 -27.43
N GLN A 786 -10.78 -18.82 -28.29
CA GLN A 786 -11.86 -19.79 -28.42
C GLN A 786 -11.43 -21.17 -27.92
N MET A 787 -12.34 -21.86 -27.20
CA MET A 787 -12.13 -23.27 -26.90
C MET A 787 -12.11 -24.07 -28.21
N ALA A 788 -11.05 -24.85 -28.42
CA ALA A 788 -10.86 -25.60 -29.65
C ALA A 788 -11.57 -26.95 -29.56
N THR A 789 -12.71 -27.10 -30.21
CA THR A 789 -13.37 -28.39 -30.39
C THR A 789 -12.51 -29.28 -31.28
N LEU A 790 -11.79 -30.24 -30.68
CA LEU A 790 -11.10 -31.27 -31.46
C LEU A 790 -12.11 -32.10 -32.27
N PRO A 791 -11.83 -32.43 -33.54
CA PRO A 791 -12.60 -33.45 -34.24
C PRO A 791 -12.45 -34.79 -33.49
N PRO A 792 -13.50 -35.62 -33.43
CA PRO A 792 -13.47 -36.87 -32.67
C PRO A 792 -12.38 -37.80 -33.23
N THR A 793 -11.52 -38.29 -32.34
CA THR A 793 -10.47 -39.25 -32.70
C THR A 793 -11.10 -40.52 -33.28
N PRO A 794 -10.70 -40.98 -34.49
CA PRO A 794 -11.23 -42.21 -35.04
C PRO A 794 -10.98 -43.39 -34.09
N ALA A 795 -12.04 -44.13 -33.77
CA ALA A 795 -11.93 -45.31 -32.92
C ALA A 795 -11.01 -46.37 -33.58
N PRO A 796 -10.17 -47.08 -32.82
CA PRO A 796 -9.25 -48.05 -33.37
C PRO A 796 -10.00 -49.23 -34.03
N SER A 797 -9.75 -49.48 -35.31
CA SER A 797 -10.46 -50.50 -36.09
C SER A 797 -10.21 -51.91 -35.55
N SER A 798 -11.27 -52.57 -35.08
CA SER A 798 -11.22 -53.89 -34.44
C SER A 798 -11.16 -55.06 -35.43
N THR A 799 -10.28 -54.99 -36.44
CA THR A 799 -10.24 -55.91 -37.59
C THR A 799 -8.81 -56.35 -37.93
N PRO A 800 -8.41 -57.60 -37.62
CA PRO A 800 -7.07 -58.11 -37.92
C PRO A 800 -6.97 -58.67 -39.36
N THR A 801 -6.21 -58.01 -40.24
CA THR A 801 -6.01 -58.47 -41.62
C THR A 801 -4.90 -59.52 -41.71
N ARG A 802 -5.26 -60.74 -42.13
CA ARG A 802 -4.36 -61.91 -42.22
C ARG A 802 -4.15 -62.37 -43.67
N VAL A 803 -3.03 -62.01 -44.28
CA VAL A 803 -2.42 -62.75 -45.42
C VAL A 803 -0.88 -62.66 -45.32
N PRO A 804 -0.14 -63.78 -45.38
CA PRO A 804 1.32 -63.79 -45.47
C PRO A 804 1.82 -63.97 -46.92
N THR A 805 3.01 -63.46 -47.23
CA THR A 805 3.78 -63.80 -48.45
C THR A 805 5.22 -64.15 -48.11
N SER A 806 5.81 -65.07 -48.89
CA SER A 806 6.98 -65.86 -48.51
C SER A 806 8.21 -65.64 -49.40
N THR A 807 9.40 -65.55 -48.80
CA THR A 807 10.55 -66.46 -49.09
C THR A 807 11.69 -66.25 -48.07
N PRO A 808 12.49 -67.28 -47.69
CA PRO A 808 13.54 -67.15 -46.67
C PRO A 808 14.96 -67.54 -47.12
N THR A 809 15.98 -66.81 -46.64
CA THR A 809 17.33 -67.28 -46.21
C THR A 809 18.19 -66.05 -45.85
N SER A 810 19.17 -66.10 -44.94
CA SER A 810 19.70 -67.21 -44.11
C SER A 810 20.05 -66.73 -42.68
N ALA A 811 20.16 -67.67 -41.75
CA ALA A 811 20.60 -67.52 -40.35
C ALA A 811 21.95 -68.29 -40.18
N PRO A 812 22.60 -68.43 -38.98
CA PRO A 812 22.12 -68.13 -37.61
C PRO A 812 23.18 -67.60 -36.60
N SER A 813 22.80 -67.63 -35.31
CA SER A 813 23.65 -67.75 -34.09
C SER A 813 24.15 -66.43 -33.46
N ARG A 814 23.90 -66.13 -32.16
CA ARG A 814 23.32 -66.94 -31.06
C ARG A 814 22.59 -66.09 -29.98
N LEU A 815 21.65 -66.75 -29.30
CA LEU A 815 20.89 -66.35 -28.09
C LEU A 815 21.70 -66.59 -26.78
N PRO A 816 21.21 -66.39 -25.51
CA PRO A 816 19.82 -66.12 -25.05
C PRO A 816 19.58 -65.06 -23.93
N THR A 817 18.27 -64.77 -23.76
CA THR A 817 17.44 -64.39 -22.58
C THR A 817 18.07 -64.14 -21.18
N ALA A 818 17.48 -63.24 -20.36
CA ALA A 818 16.36 -63.58 -19.45
C ALA A 818 15.18 -62.56 -19.42
N LYS A 819 14.09 -62.89 -18.72
CA LYS A 819 12.76 -62.21 -18.74
C LYS A 819 12.35 -61.65 -17.34
N PRO A 820 11.28 -60.83 -17.23
CA PRO A 820 10.89 -60.09 -16.00
C PRO A 820 9.75 -60.76 -15.19
N THR A 821 9.40 -60.17 -14.04
CA THR A 821 8.11 -60.26 -13.29
C THR A 821 8.14 -59.25 -12.11
N LEU A 822 7.05 -58.78 -11.47
CA LEU A 822 5.63 -58.62 -11.84
C LEU A 822 4.95 -57.59 -10.90
N ALA A 823 3.97 -56.85 -11.43
CA ALA A 823 2.78 -56.27 -10.75
C ALA A 823 2.92 -55.22 -9.59
N PRO A 824 1.87 -54.38 -9.35
CA PRO A 824 1.84 -53.35 -8.29
C PRO A 824 0.78 -53.61 -7.19
N SER A 825 0.77 -52.81 -6.11
CA SER A 825 -0.49 -52.45 -5.41
C SER A 825 -0.38 -51.34 -4.35
N ARG A 826 -1.52 -50.63 -4.16
CA ARG A 826 -2.03 -49.98 -2.92
C ARG A 826 -1.36 -48.71 -2.37
N LEU A 827 -2.19 -47.65 -2.30
CA LEU A 827 -2.20 -46.68 -1.19
C LEU A 827 -2.54 -47.41 0.12
N PRO A 828 -2.15 -46.85 1.28
CA PRO A 828 -3.21 -46.23 2.08
C PRO A 828 -2.89 -44.82 2.60
N THR A 829 -3.92 -44.25 3.21
CA THR A 829 -4.13 -42.90 3.76
C THR A 829 -3.25 -42.50 4.96
N SER A 830 -3.44 -41.23 5.36
CA SER A 830 -3.37 -40.68 6.74
C SER A 830 -2.08 -39.95 7.20
N LYS A 831 -2.27 -38.66 7.50
CA LYS A 831 -1.67 -37.90 8.64
C LYS A 831 -1.94 -38.68 9.96
N PRO A 832 -1.20 -38.49 11.07
CA PRO A 832 -0.98 -37.16 11.64
C PRO A 832 0.32 -36.90 12.45
N THR A 833 0.42 -35.65 12.94
CA THR A 833 1.00 -35.17 14.23
C THR A 833 2.44 -35.52 14.67
N THR A 834 3.25 -34.44 14.73
CA THR A 834 4.09 -33.95 15.85
C THR A 834 5.09 -34.87 16.57
N ALA A 835 6.27 -34.30 16.85
CA ALA A 835 7.29 -34.84 17.74
C ALA A 835 6.96 -34.58 19.23
N PRO A 836 7.72 -35.20 20.15
CA PRO A 836 8.04 -34.55 21.41
C PRO A 836 9.54 -34.24 21.57
N SER A 837 9.76 -33.15 22.30
CA SER A 837 11.02 -32.63 22.83
C SER A 837 11.92 -33.67 23.51
N SER A 838 13.25 -33.53 23.36
CA SER A 838 14.11 -33.08 24.47
C SER A 838 15.60 -33.00 24.09
N LYS A 839 16.33 -32.13 24.79
CA LYS A 839 17.77 -31.86 24.60
C LYS A 839 18.50 -32.04 25.92
N PRO A 840 19.59 -32.81 25.95
CA PRO A 840 20.70 -32.47 26.83
C PRO A 840 22.09 -32.51 26.16
N THR A 841 22.99 -31.70 26.73
CA THR A 841 24.46 -31.85 26.92
C THR A 841 25.21 -33.06 26.32
N SER A 842 26.49 -32.99 25.89
CA SER A 842 27.49 -31.90 25.99
C SER A 842 28.86 -32.21 25.34
N LYS A 843 29.53 -31.16 24.80
CA LYS A 843 31.01 -30.94 24.72
C LYS A 843 31.88 -31.96 23.93
N PRO A 844 33.20 -31.71 23.68
CA PRO A 844 33.82 -32.03 22.38
C PRO A 844 35.17 -32.78 22.47
N THR A 845 36.02 -32.63 21.43
CA THR A 845 37.45 -33.07 21.29
C THR A 845 37.66 -34.60 21.16
N THR A 846 38.65 -35.13 20.41
CA THR A 846 39.79 -34.54 19.68
C THR A 846 40.17 -35.37 18.43
N ALA A 847 40.98 -34.83 17.51
CA ALA A 847 41.61 -35.57 16.40
C ALA A 847 42.82 -36.43 16.86
N PRO A 848 43.44 -37.24 15.96
CA PRO A 848 44.76 -36.83 15.46
C PRO A 848 45.15 -37.26 14.00
N SER A 849 46.32 -36.75 13.58
CA SER A 849 47.31 -37.17 12.53
C SER A 849 47.23 -38.59 11.87
N SER A 850 47.78 -38.88 10.67
CA SER A 850 48.45 -38.08 9.60
C SER A 850 48.81 -38.92 8.33
N LYS A 851 49.28 -38.23 7.26
CA LYS A 851 50.13 -38.64 6.09
C LYS A 851 50.97 -39.95 6.19
N PRO A 852 51.37 -40.63 5.07
CA PRO A 852 52.45 -40.09 4.19
C PRO A 852 52.53 -40.49 2.68
N THR A 853 53.34 -39.71 1.92
CA THR A 853 54.09 -40.05 0.66
C THR A 853 53.33 -40.43 -0.64
N SER A 854 53.88 -40.29 -1.86
CA SER A 854 55.25 -39.92 -2.34
C SER A 854 55.25 -38.87 -3.50
N ALA A 855 56.41 -38.54 -4.09
CA ALA A 855 56.70 -37.34 -4.92
C ALA A 855 57.43 -37.70 -6.25
N PRO A 856 58.21 -36.85 -7.00
CA PRO A 856 58.69 -35.44 -6.87
C PRO A 856 58.13 -34.51 -8.00
N SER A 857 58.67 -33.39 -8.52
CA SER A 857 59.93 -32.58 -8.45
C SER A 857 59.62 -31.09 -8.88
N LYS A 858 60.47 -30.12 -9.30
CA LYS A 858 61.92 -30.03 -9.65
C LYS A 858 62.58 -28.61 -9.53
N LYS A 859 62.43 -27.91 -8.38
CA LYS A 859 63.30 -26.78 -7.89
C LYS A 859 63.13 -25.32 -8.44
N PRO A 860 63.72 -24.27 -7.76
CA PRO A 860 63.27 -22.85 -7.80
C PRO A 860 64.41 -21.76 -7.76
N THR A 861 64.08 -20.49 -7.44
CA THR A 861 64.99 -19.42 -6.88
C THR A 861 64.18 -18.27 -6.20
N THR A 862 64.29 -17.96 -4.88
CA THR A 862 65.10 -16.91 -4.16
C THR A 862 64.66 -15.42 -4.30
N LYS A 863 64.68 -14.49 -3.29
CA LYS A 863 64.82 -14.47 -1.79
C LYS A 863 64.46 -13.03 -1.25
N PRO A 864 64.20 -12.76 0.07
CA PRO A 864 63.67 -11.47 0.58
C PRO A 864 64.56 -10.69 1.61
N THR A 865 64.11 -9.49 2.06
CA THR A 865 64.52 -8.68 3.26
C THR A 865 63.46 -7.55 3.52
N THR A 866 63.46 -6.71 4.59
CA THR A 866 63.20 -6.97 6.04
C THR A 866 62.87 -5.70 6.86
N ALA A 867 61.82 -5.74 7.71
CA ALA A 867 61.57 -4.96 8.97
C ALA A 867 61.36 -3.41 8.96
N GLY A 868 60.75 -2.84 10.04
CA GLY A 868 60.89 -1.39 10.31
C GLY A 868 59.91 -0.55 11.19
N ALA A 869 59.56 -0.94 12.43
CA ALA A 869 59.16 -0.01 13.54
C ALA A 869 57.96 0.98 13.35
N ALA A 870 57.77 1.94 14.28
CA ALA A 870 56.48 2.61 14.53
C ALA A 870 56.54 4.09 15.05
N GLN A 871 55.39 4.78 14.89
CA GLN A 871 54.83 5.94 15.61
C GLN A 871 55.54 7.32 15.69
N THR A 872 54.80 8.33 15.21
CA THR A 872 54.64 9.73 15.71
C THR A 872 55.85 10.64 16.00
N PHE A 873 55.88 11.81 15.35
CA PHE A 873 56.09 13.14 15.98
C PHE A 873 55.64 14.28 15.02
N ALA A 874 55.53 15.51 15.52
CA ALA A 874 55.10 16.73 14.80
C ALA A 874 55.91 17.96 15.31
N PRO A 875 55.55 19.23 15.02
CA PRO A 875 55.56 19.93 13.73
C PRO A 875 56.52 21.15 13.73
N THR A 876 56.72 21.84 12.60
CA THR A 876 57.37 23.19 12.55
C THR A 876 56.79 24.12 11.48
N THR A 877 57.13 25.43 11.57
CA THR A 877 56.41 26.57 10.98
C THR A 877 57.26 27.42 10.01
N SER A 878 56.60 28.28 9.19
CA SER A 878 57.12 29.61 8.81
C SER A 878 56.00 30.53 8.29
N LYS A 879 56.27 31.84 8.13
CA LYS A 879 55.27 32.93 7.99
C LYS A 879 55.87 34.16 7.22
N PRO A 880 55.31 35.39 7.28
CA PRO A 880 54.52 36.09 6.25
C PRO A 880 55.29 37.13 5.40
N THR A 881 54.55 37.82 4.50
CA THR A 881 54.79 39.23 4.13
C THR A 881 53.45 40.01 4.09
N THR A 882 53.49 41.35 3.93
CA THR A 882 52.37 42.25 4.27
C THR A 882 52.15 43.40 3.27
N SER A 883 50.91 43.89 3.19
CA SER A 883 50.60 45.30 2.84
C SER A 883 49.22 45.72 3.38
N LYS A 884 48.98 47.02 3.52
CA LYS A 884 47.74 47.65 4.05
C LYS A 884 47.46 48.97 3.24
N PRO A 885 46.46 49.83 3.53
CA PRO A 885 45.58 50.37 2.49
C PRO A 885 45.75 51.89 2.29
N THR A 886 44.87 52.51 1.50
CA THR A 886 44.67 53.97 1.50
C THR A 886 43.19 54.33 1.47
N THR A 887 42.84 55.57 1.82
CA THR A 887 41.49 56.02 2.20
C THR A 887 40.89 57.06 1.25
N ALA A 888 39.56 57.10 1.18
CA ALA A 888 38.77 58.24 0.70
C ALA A 888 37.45 58.34 1.51
N LYS A 889 36.82 59.52 1.53
CA LYS A 889 35.77 59.91 2.49
C LYS A 889 34.48 60.38 1.78
N PRO A 890 33.27 60.18 2.35
CA PRO A 890 32.03 60.69 1.75
C PRO A 890 31.90 62.21 1.79
N THR A 891 31.06 62.77 0.93
CA THR A 891 30.53 64.14 1.01
C THR A 891 29.03 64.16 0.70
N THR A 892 28.30 65.12 1.27
CA THR A 892 26.84 65.17 1.30
C THR A 892 26.30 66.47 0.67
N ALA A 893 25.22 66.38 -0.12
CA ALA A 893 24.38 67.53 -0.46
C ALA A 893 22.94 67.09 -0.82
N LYS A 894 21.98 67.84 -0.29
CA LYS A 894 20.57 67.98 -0.72
C LYS A 894 20.41 69.42 -1.28
N PRO A 895 19.26 69.85 -1.80
CA PRO A 895 18.19 69.13 -2.51
C PRO A 895 17.78 69.84 -3.83
N VAL A 896 16.94 69.19 -4.64
CA VAL A 896 15.72 69.78 -5.24
C VAL A 896 14.63 68.72 -5.14
#